data_AF-D8P6F0-F1
#
_entry.id   AF-D8P6F0-F1
#
_cell.length_a   1.000
_cell.length_b   1.000
_cell.length_c   1.000
_cell.angle_alpha   90.00
_cell.angle_beta   90.00
_cell.angle_gamma   90.00
#
_symmetry.space_group_name_H-M   'P 1'
#
loop_
_entity.id
_entity.type
_entity.pdbx_description
1 polymer ?
#
loop_
_entity_poly.entity_id
_entity_poly.type
_entity_poly.pdbx_seq_one_letter_code
_entity_poly.pdbx_strand_id
1 'polypeptide(L)'
;MPDAASHDASPKPEPERQRGPAAAAGAAEPSPGPAEGVRSDSGPSLGAWAMIGVVLVLGALVFDSLYALLDHVHYADMVAALQATPARQLWLAILATALSYVALTGYDASGLRYVGARVPSGTVATTSFIAYALGNTIGLGSLTAGSVRARLYTAAGLDAASVTAAVAFDASALGVSTTAFGAVGLLWGAPHIAALTHLPASLLEALALLVLAGVVLLLALCLRRRHVTLFGRWEIRLPPPGLAAQQFVISAADLSAAAAALWVLLPPGVVDLPTFVAFYALAMTLGVLSQSPGGLGVFEAVILLGCSGHASPAQVLAALLYYRAIYFLLPLVVAAAMLAMLELRSGAGAPFARAAVKLSPGLLAALTMVAGVMLLVSGVTPATDEAEDLLRMHVPLFVVEASHMIGSVAGLIMLFVARGLLHRLDAAWWAALVLSLLTGVLALPKGIAVSEMTVLATLAVLLVLSRRQFDRPSSLFSQRLEPGWLIAMACVFAACVWILFFAYREVAYANQLWWQFTFDGDAPRSIRALMAVAITGLGFGLWQLFRREPGATACPSTTELDRAAEIIRRQPAADATLALMGDKSLMFSPSGNAFIMYAKQGRSWVALSDPVGAQQEWPELIWRFIELADAHGGRAAFYKTRPQTLPLYLDAGLRAYKLGEEAYVSLPEFSLKGSRRANLRHGVTRGEREGLSFEIVPVEDVPAALSELREISDEWLRNQNAREKAFSLGAFEDRYVLSQPVAVVRREGRILAFATLMCPDVLRIEASVDLMRYRTSVPPGTMDFLFGKLILHFQATGYQRFGLGMAPMSGMVEHQLAPRWHRFGRMMFRHGARFYNFRGLRNFKDKFEPVWEPRYLLARGGLAPLFTLTDVAALIGGGLKGVISK
;
A
#
# COMPACT_ATOMS: atom_id res chain seq x y z
N MET A 1 45.19 -6.76 -77.29
CA MET A 1 44.81 -6.47 -78.69
C MET A 1 43.72 -7.44 -79.09
N PRO A 2 42.61 -6.97 -79.66
CA PRO A 2 41.96 -5.66 -79.48
C PRO A 2 40.49 -5.89 -78.98
N ASP A 3 39.48 -5.01 -79.02
CA ASP A 3 39.33 -3.58 -79.35
C ASP A 3 38.25 -3.00 -78.38
N ALA A 4 38.37 -1.75 -77.89
CA ALA A 4 37.73 -0.51 -78.37
C ALA A 4 36.18 -0.47 -78.26
N ALA A 5 35.60 0.34 -77.35
CA ALA A 5 35.19 1.76 -77.48
C ALA A 5 33.84 1.93 -78.23
N SER A 6 32.94 2.90 -77.95
CA SER A 6 32.95 4.10 -77.07
C SER A 6 31.50 4.61 -76.83
N HIS A 7 31.36 5.68 -76.01
CA HIS A 7 30.27 6.68 -75.86
C HIS A 7 29.11 6.71 -76.92
N ASP A 8 27.87 7.19 -76.64
CA ASP A 8 27.58 8.48 -75.98
C ASP A 8 26.09 8.72 -75.57
N ALA A 9 25.89 9.78 -74.78
CA ALA A 9 24.73 10.68 -74.59
C ALA A 9 23.25 10.19 -74.65
N SER A 10 22.54 10.41 -73.54
CA SER A 10 21.07 10.48 -73.46
C SER A 10 20.52 11.84 -73.94
N PRO A 11 19.33 11.89 -74.58
CA PRO A 11 18.53 13.12 -74.64
C PRO A 11 17.05 12.95 -74.20
N LYS A 12 16.54 13.97 -73.49
CA LYS A 12 15.10 14.33 -73.36
C LYS A 12 14.65 15.04 -74.67
N PRO A 13 13.35 15.03 -75.10
CA PRO A 13 12.29 15.78 -74.39
C PRO A 13 10.83 15.22 -74.44
N GLU A 14 9.93 16.00 -73.81
CA GLU A 14 8.47 15.93 -73.57
C GLU A 14 7.59 16.34 -74.81
N PRO A 15 6.22 16.53 -74.77
CA PRO A 15 5.20 16.37 -73.69
C PRO A 15 3.81 15.74 -74.11
N GLU A 16 2.81 15.86 -73.20
CA GLU A 16 1.32 15.81 -73.36
C GLU A 16 0.59 14.45 -73.32
N ARG A 17 -0.60 14.27 -72.68
CA ARG A 17 -1.50 15.19 -71.93
C ARG A 17 -2.29 14.47 -70.80
N GLN A 18 -2.91 15.24 -69.91
CA GLN A 18 -3.40 14.82 -68.58
C GLN A 18 -4.88 14.36 -68.51
N ARG A 19 -5.21 13.55 -67.48
CA ARG A 19 -6.50 13.57 -66.76
C ARG A 19 -6.25 13.41 -65.25
N GLY A 20 -6.80 14.31 -64.43
CA GLY A 20 -6.86 14.16 -62.98
C GLY A 20 -8.25 13.70 -62.50
N PRO A 21 -8.45 13.60 -61.18
CA PRO A 21 -9.74 13.95 -60.61
C PRO A 21 -9.63 14.89 -59.39
N ALA A 22 -10.68 15.67 -59.18
CA ALA A 22 -10.84 16.55 -58.02
C ALA A 22 -11.91 16.01 -57.05
N ALA A 23 -11.76 16.39 -55.78
CA ALA A 23 -12.78 16.52 -54.73
C ALA A 23 -13.95 15.51 -54.66
N ALA A 24 -13.98 14.71 -53.58
CA ALA A 24 -15.19 14.19 -52.96
C ALA A 24 -15.13 14.42 -51.45
N ALA A 25 -16.26 14.72 -50.82
CA ALA A 25 -16.33 15.23 -49.45
C ALA A 25 -16.62 14.14 -48.40
N GLY A 26 -16.15 14.40 -47.17
CA GLY A 26 -16.91 14.12 -45.94
C GLY A 26 -17.23 12.66 -45.59
N ALA A 27 -16.28 11.96 -44.99
CA ALA A 27 -16.56 10.92 -43.99
C ALA A 27 -15.52 11.00 -42.87
N ALA A 28 -15.96 11.25 -41.63
CA ALA A 28 -15.06 11.31 -40.48
C ALA A 28 -14.87 9.91 -39.91
N GLU A 29 -13.63 9.40 -39.90
CA GLU A 29 -13.26 8.26 -39.06
C GLU A 29 -12.96 8.74 -37.62
N PRO A 30 -13.35 7.98 -36.59
CA PRO A 30 -13.41 8.49 -35.23
C PRO A 30 -12.04 8.52 -34.55
N SER A 31 -11.72 9.65 -33.95
CA SER A 31 -10.60 9.80 -33.01
C SER A 31 -10.66 8.70 -31.92
N PRO A 32 -9.53 8.07 -31.54
CA PRO A 32 -9.52 7.18 -30.39
C PRO A 32 -9.92 7.96 -29.14
N GLY A 33 -10.99 7.51 -28.48
CA GLY A 33 -11.55 8.17 -27.30
C GLY A 33 -10.55 8.25 -26.13
N PRO A 34 -10.67 9.24 -25.25
CA PRO A 34 -9.74 9.42 -24.15
C PRO A 34 -9.85 8.25 -23.16
N ALA A 35 -8.79 7.43 -23.09
CA ALA A 35 -8.68 6.31 -22.15
C ALA A 35 -8.96 6.78 -20.71
N GLU A 36 -9.83 6.05 -20.02
CA GLU A 36 -10.45 6.50 -18.78
C GLU A 36 -9.42 6.68 -17.65
N GLY A 37 -9.42 7.87 -17.06
CA GLY A 37 -8.43 8.27 -16.08
C GLY A 37 -8.55 7.51 -14.76
N VAL A 38 -7.59 6.62 -14.49
CA VAL A 38 -7.38 5.98 -13.19
C VAL A 38 -7.46 7.02 -12.07
N ARG A 39 -8.44 6.85 -11.17
CA ARG A 39 -8.64 7.72 -10.01
C ARG A 39 -7.59 7.39 -8.94
N SER A 40 -6.44 8.07 -8.95
CA SER A 40 -5.43 7.92 -7.89
C SER A 40 -5.67 8.88 -6.73
N ASP A 41 -6.05 8.34 -5.57
CA ASP A 41 -6.51 9.06 -4.38
C ASP A 41 -5.72 10.32 -3.99
N SER A 42 -6.47 11.38 -3.70
CA SER A 42 -6.08 12.41 -2.74
C SER A 42 -6.48 11.96 -1.34
N GLY A 43 -5.98 12.63 -0.29
CA GLY A 43 -6.52 12.46 1.08
C GLY A 43 -8.05 12.63 1.11
N PRO A 44 -8.73 12.10 2.16
CA PRO A 44 -10.16 11.87 2.16
C PRO A 44 -10.93 13.14 1.79
N SER A 45 -11.56 13.10 0.61
CA SER A 45 -12.43 14.16 0.13
C SER A 45 -13.63 14.32 1.07
N LEU A 46 -14.41 15.40 0.91
CA LEU A 46 -15.67 15.54 1.64
C LEU A 46 -16.57 14.31 1.44
N GLY A 47 -16.52 13.69 0.25
CA GLY A 47 -17.22 12.45 -0.08
C GLY A 47 -16.63 11.20 0.58
N ALA A 48 -15.33 11.15 0.89
CA ALA A 48 -14.74 10.05 1.65
C ALA A 48 -15.06 10.16 3.15
N TRP A 49 -15.09 11.37 3.71
CA TRP A 49 -15.61 11.60 5.06
C TRP A 49 -17.11 11.33 5.16
N ALA A 50 -17.89 11.70 4.14
CA ALA A 50 -19.30 11.33 4.06
C ALA A 50 -19.48 9.80 3.94
N MET A 51 -18.63 9.10 3.17
CA MET A 51 -18.65 7.63 3.07
C MET A 51 -18.30 6.97 4.41
N ILE A 52 -17.28 7.45 5.12
CA ILE A 52 -16.95 6.99 6.48
C ILE A 52 -18.14 7.25 7.43
N GLY A 53 -18.76 8.43 7.36
CA GLY A 53 -19.96 8.77 8.13
C GLY A 53 -21.14 7.84 7.84
N VAL A 54 -21.41 7.55 6.57
CA VAL A 54 -22.47 6.61 6.14
C VAL A 54 -22.18 5.19 6.64
N VAL A 55 -20.94 4.72 6.55
CA VAL A 55 -20.53 3.40 7.08
C VAL A 55 -20.66 3.34 8.60
N LEU A 56 -20.30 4.41 9.33
CA LEU A 56 -20.47 4.48 10.78
C LEU A 56 -21.95 4.52 11.19
N VAL A 57 -22.79 5.28 10.47
CA VAL A 57 -24.24 5.33 10.72
C VAL A 57 -24.90 3.98 10.41
N LEU A 58 -24.56 3.33 9.29
CA LEU A 58 -25.02 1.97 8.98
C LEU A 58 -24.56 0.97 10.06
N GLY A 59 -23.29 1.04 10.49
CA GLY A 59 -22.77 0.21 11.56
C GLY A 59 -23.51 0.41 12.89
N ALA A 60 -23.83 1.65 13.25
CA ALA A 60 -24.60 1.98 14.44
C ALA A 60 -26.05 1.47 14.35
N LEU A 61 -26.73 1.66 13.21
CA LEU A 61 -28.09 1.15 12.97
C LEU A 61 -28.15 -0.39 13.00
N VAL A 62 -27.13 -1.06 12.46
CA VAL A 62 -27.03 -2.53 12.48
C VAL A 62 -26.77 -3.03 13.90
N PHE A 63 -25.91 -2.35 14.66
CA PHE A 63 -25.66 -2.65 16.07
C PHE A 63 -26.92 -2.47 16.92
N ASP A 64 -27.64 -1.35 16.76
CA ASP A 64 -28.91 -1.06 17.42
C ASP A 64 -30.00 -2.10 17.08
N SER A 65 -30.12 -2.44 15.80
CA SER A 65 -31.06 -3.48 15.32
C SER A 65 -30.73 -4.86 15.90
N LEU A 66 -29.45 -5.26 15.92
CA LEU A 66 -29.01 -6.50 16.54
C LEU A 66 -29.24 -6.49 18.05
N TYR A 67 -28.96 -5.39 18.72
CA TYR A 67 -29.18 -5.25 20.16
C TYR A 67 -30.66 -5.44 20.50
N ALA A 68 -31.56 -4.75 19.79
CA ALA A 68 -33.00 -4.92 19.94
C ALA A 68 -33.50 -6.34 19.62
N LEU A 69 -32.96 -6.99 18.57
CA LEU A 69 -33.28 -8.39 18.23
C LEU A 69 -32.76 -9.41 19.24
N LEU A 70 -31.72 -9.06 20.02
CA LEU A 70 -31.00 -9.96 20.92
C LEU A 70 -31.28 -9.69 22.41
N ASP A 71 -32.00 -8.62 22.76
CA ASP A 71 -32.32 -8.22 24.13
C ASP A 71 -32.98 -9.35 24.94
N HIS A 72 -33.89 -10.10 24.31
CA HIS A 72 -34.64 -11.22 24.91
C HIS A 72 -34.00 -12.62 24.68
N VAL A 73 -32.73 -12.69 24.26
CA VAL A 73 -32.09 -13.93 23.77
C VAL A 73 -30.96 -14.37 24.70
N HIS A 74 -31.25 -15.26 25.66
CA HIS A 74 -30.27 -15.65 26.68
C HIS A 74 -29.08 -16.45 26.10
N TYR A 75 -27.91 -16.29 26.72
CA TYR A 75 -26.69 -16.98 26.29
C TYR A 75 -26.79 -18.50 26.50
N ALA A 76 -27.39 -18.94 27.61
CA ALA A 76 -27.61 -20.35 27.90
C ALA A 76 -28.46 -21.04 26.81
N ASP A 77 -29.55 -20.41 26.37
CA ASP A 77 -30.41 -20.92 25.29
C ASP A 77 -29.64 -21.10 23.97
N MET A 78 -28.71 -20.19 23.67
CA MET A 78 -27.85 -20.28 22.48
C MET A 78 -26.85 -21.44 22.58
N VAL A 79 -26.21 -21.63 23.75
CA VAL A 79 -25.27 -22.73 23.98
C VAL A 79 -25.99 -24.08 23.94
N ALA A 80 -27.16 -24.19 24.56
CA ALA A 80 -28.01 -25.37 24.50
C ALA A 80 -28.44 -25.69 23.05
N ALA A 81 -28.78 -24.66 22.25
CA ALA A 81 -29.09 -24.85 20.84
C ALA A 81 -27.89 -25.33 20.00
N LEU A 82 -26.67 -24.84 20.29
CA LEU A 82 -25.44 -25.35 19.67
C LEU A 82 -25.23 -26.84 20.01
N GLN A 83 -25.29 -27.20 21.29
CA GLN A 83 -25.11 -28.59 21.75
C GLN A 83 -26.20 -29.55 21.22
N ALA A 84 -27.45 -29.07 21.09
CA ALA A 84 -28.57 -29.85 20.57
C ALA A 84 -28.52 -30.07 19.04
N THR A 85 -27.63 -29.40 18.30
CA THR A 85 -27.54 -29.48 16.83
C THR A 85 -27.08 -30.88 16.38
N PRO A 86 -27.91 -31.67 15.68
CA PRO A 86 -27.54 -33.04 15.31
C PRO A 86 -26.35 -33.08 14.33
N ALA A 87 -25.39 -33.99 14.58
CA ALA A 87 -24.21 -34.18 13.71
C ALA A 87 -24.55 -34.41 12.22
N ARG A 88 -25.73 -34.96 11.90
CA ARG A 88 -26.22 -35.08 10.53
C ARG A 88 -26.41 -33.72 9.84
N GLN A 89 -26.89 -32.70 10.54
CA GLN A 89 -27.04 -31.35 9.99
C GLN A 89 -25.67 -30.73 9.68
N LEU A 90 -24.70 -30.89 10.60
CA LEU A 90 -23.32 -30.43 10.40
C LEU A 90 -22.69 -31.07 9.15
N TRP A 91 -22.82 -32.39 8.95
CA TRP A 91 -22.31 -33.07 7.75
C TRP A 91 -22.99 -32.62 6.45
N LEU A 92 -24.30 -32.39 6.48
CA LEU A 92 -25.03 -31.86 5.32
C LEU A 92 -24.62 -30.41 4.99
N ALA A 93 -24.38 -29.57 6.00
CA ALA A 93 -23.86 -28.21 5.83
C ALA A 93 -22.44 -28.19 5.26
N ILE A 94 -21.57 -29.11 5.69
CA ILE A 94 -20.23 -29.32 5.11
C ILE A 94 -20.34 -29.74 3.64
N LEU A 95 -21.24 -30.68 3.30
CA LEU A 95 -21.45 -31.13 1.93
C LEU A 95 -21.98 -30.01 1.03
N ALA A 96 -22.96 -29.23 1.51
CA ALA A 96 -23.51 -28.08 0.80
C ALA A 96 -22.45 -26.99 0.58
N THR A 97 -21.60 -26.73 1.58
CA THR A 97 -20.43 -25.83 1.46
C THR A 97 -19.45 -26.33 0.40
N ALA A 98 -19.12 -27.62 0.39
CA ALA A 98 -18.25 -28.20 -0.64
C ALA A 98 -18.84 -28.04 -2.04
N LEU A 99 -20.17 -28.21 -2.19
CA LEU A 99 -20.88 -28.02 -3.45
C LEU A 99 -20.82 -26.56 -3.94
N SER A 100 -21.00 -25.58 -3.04
CA SER A 100 -20.79 -24.16 -3.34
C SER A 100 -19.35 -23.89 -3.79
N TYR A 101 -18.32 -24.35 -3.07
CA TYR A 101 -16.92 -24.13 -3.48
C TYR A 101 -16.55 -24.79 -4.83
N VAL A 102 -17.22 -25.86 -5.22
CA VAL A 102 -17.14 -26.43 -6.58
C VAL A 102 -17.81 -25.52 -7.61
N ALA A 103 -18.98 -24.95 -7.31
CA ALA A 103 -19.64 -23.97 -8.17
C ALA A 103 -18.83 -22.66 -8.29
N LEU A 104 -18.20 -22.19 -7.21
CA LEU A 104 -17.26 -21.06 -7.19
C LEU A 104 -16.04 -21.31 -8.10
N THR A 105 -15.54 -22.55 -8.19
CA THR A 105 -14.53 -22.92 -9.20
C THR A 105 -15.06 -22.78 -10.63
N GLY A 106 -16.37 -22.99 -10.83
CA GLY A 106 -17.08 -22.75 -12.09
C GLY A 106 -17.10 -21.28 -12.50
N TYR A 107 -17.21 -20.33 -11.56
CA TYR A 107 -17.12 -18.88 -11.85
C TYR A 107 -15.79 -18.55 -12.52
N ASP A 108 -14.67 -18.81 -11.83
CA ASP A 108 -13.33 -18.54 -12.36
C ASP A 108 -13.10 -19.23 -13.72
N ALA A 109 -13.57 -20.47 -13.90
CA ALA A 109 -13.47 -21.19 -15.17
C ALA A 109 -14.28 -20.51 -16.31
N SER A 110 -15.40 -19.86 -15.98
CA SER A 110 -16.24 -19.10 -16.90
C SER A 110 -15.64 -17.73 -17.21
N GLY A 111 -15.15 -17.00 -16.21
CA GLY A 111 -14.43 -15.73 -16.39
C GLY A 111 -13.18 -15.87 -17.26
N LEU A 112 -12.41 -16.94 -17.08
CA LEU A 112 -11.27 -17.25 -17.97
C LEU A 112 -11.73 -17.53 -19.42
N ARG A 113 -12.83 -18.27 -19.63
CA ARG A 113 -13.41 -18.50 -20.96
C ARG A 113 -13.91 -17.21 -21.61
N TYR A 114 -14.49 -16.29 -20.84
CA TYR A 114 -14.97 -14.99 -21.33
C TYR A 114 -13.84 -14.16 -21.95
N VAL A 115 -12.66 -14.20 -21.33
CA VAL A 115 -11.45 -13.51 -21.82
C VAL A 115 -10.71 -14.32 -22.92
N GLY A 116 -11.05 -15.59 -23.12
CA GLY A 116 -10.41 -16.49 -24.08
C GLY A 116 -9.15 -17.19 -23.54
N ALA A 117 -8.90 -17.09 -22.23
CA ALA A 117 -7.79 -17.71 -21.54
C ALA A 117 -7.98 -19.24 -21.39
N ARG A 118 -6.88 -19.99 -21.43
CA ARG A 118 -6.83 -21.42 -21.10
C ARG A 118 -5.79 -21.67 -20.01
N VAL A 119 -6.23 -22.23 -18.89
CA VAL A 119 -5.43 -22.52 -17.70
C VAL A 119 -5.74 -23.95 -17.26
N PRO A 120 -4.78 -24.75 -16.75
CA PRO A 120 -5.06 -26.10 -16.24
C PRO A 120 -6.14 -26.10 -15.14
N SER A 121 -7.05 -27.06 -15.17
CA SER A 121 -8.20 -27.13 -14.24
C SER A 121 -7.79 -27.15 -12.76
N GLY A 122 -6.71 -27.88 -12.41
CA GLY A 122 -6.17 -27.89 -11.05
C GLY A 122 -5.63 -26.52 -10.59
N THR A 123 -5.10 -25.72 -11.51
CA THR A 123 -4.66 -24.34 -11.25
C THR A 123 -5.86 -23.42 -11.01
N VAL A 124 -6.93 -23.56 -11.80
CA VAL A 124 -8.19 -22.81 -11.61
C VAL A 124 -8.85 -23.16 -10.28
N ALA A 125 -9.01 -24.45 -9.98
CA ALA A 125 -9.58 -24.93 -8.71
C ALA A 125 -8.78 -24.42 -7.50
N THR A 126 -7.46 -24.57 -7.52
CA THR A 126 -6.59 -24.08 -6.44
C THR A 126 -6.68 -22.55 -6.29
N THR A 127 -6.68 -21.81 -7.39
CA THR A 127 -6.73 -20.34 -7.38
C THR A 127 -8.06 -19.83 -6.87
N SER A 128 -9.16 -20.36 -7.39
CA SER A 128 -10.52 -20.00 -6.98
C SER A 128 -10.77 -20.32 -5.51
N PHE A 129 -10.44 -21.54 -5.06
CA PHE A 129 -10.63 -21.96 -3.67
C PHE A 129 -9.89 -21.05 -2.68
N ILE A 130 -8.59 -20.77 -2.91
CA ILE A 130 -7.81 -19.87 -2.05
C ILE A 130 -8.36 -18.43 -2.12
N ALA A 131 -8.75 -17.96 -3.31
CA ALA A 131 -9.28 -16.60 -3.50
C ALA A 131 -10.60 -16.39 -2.74
N TYR A 132 -11.55 -17.32 -2.86
CA TYR A 132 -12.84 -17.24 -2.16
C TYR A 132 -12.72 -17.49 -0.66
N ALA A 133 -11.91 -18.45 -0.20
CA ALA A 133 -11.67 -18.67 1.22
C ALA A 133 -11.10 -17.41 1.89
N LEU A 134 -10.11 -16.75 1.28
CA LEU A 134 -9.54 -15.51 1.79
C LEU A 134 -10.52 -14.32 1.70
N GLY A 135 -11.23 -14.22 0.57
CA GLY A 135 -12.17 -13.12 0.30
C GLY A 135 -13.39 -13.12 1.21
N ASN A 136 -13.90 -14.30 1.56
CA ASN A 136 -15.04 -14.46 2.46
C ASN A 136 -14.66 -14.11 3.91
N THR A 137 -13.46 -14.48 4.39
CA THR A 137 -13.06 -14.20 5.79
C THR A 137 -12.56 -12.78 6.04
N ILE A 138 -11.69 -12.22 5.18
CA ILE A 138 -11.02 -10.94 5.46
C ILE A 138 -11.92 -9.72 5.19
N GLY A 139 -12.95 -9.89 4.35
CA GLY A 139 -13.73 -8.76 3.83
C GLY A 139 -13.07 -8.11 2.61
N LEU A 140 -13.74 -7.07 2.08
CA LEU A 140 -13.40 -6.44 0.79
C LEU A 140 -13.17 -7.50 -0.31
N GLY A 141 -14.04 -8.51 -0.36
CA GLY A 141 -13.80 -9.79 -1.06
C GLY A 141 -13.36 -9.65 -2.52
N SER A 142 -13.87 -8.68 -3.26
CA SER A 142 -13.46 -8.41 -4.64
C SER A 142 -12.00 -7.93 -4.76
N LEU A 143 -11.51 -7.15 -3.80
CA LEU A 143 -10.13 -6.64 -3.77
C LEU A 143 -9.15 -7.71 -3.25
N THR A 144 -9.50 -8.38 -2.15
CA THR A 144 -8.65 -9.43 -1.55
C THR A 144 -8.56 -10.66 -2.46
N ALA A 145 -9.69 -11.23 -2.87
CA ALA A 145 -9.72 -12.36 -3.81
C ALA A 145 -9.23 -11.97 -5.21
N GLY A 146 -9.48 -10.74 -5.66
CA GLY A 146 -8.93 -10.20 -6.90
C GLY A 146 -7.40 -10.13 -6.89
N SER A 147 -6.79 -9.75 -5.77
CA SER A 147 -5.31 -9.75 -5.63
C SER A 147 -4.70 -11.15 -5.65
N VAL A 148 -5.39 -12.15 -5.07
CA VAL A 148 -5.00 -13.57 -5.13
C VAL A 148 -5.02 -14.06 -6.58
N ARG A 149 -6.13 -13.85 -7.29
CA ARG A 149 -6.28 -14.19 -8.71
C ARG A 149 -5.23 -13.50 -9.58
N ALA A 150 -5.04 -12.20 -9.42
CA ALA A 150 -4.01 -11.44 -10.12
C ALA A 150 -2.62 -12.07 -9.95
N ARG A 151 -2.24 -12.44 -8.72
CA ARG A 151 -0.93 -13.07 -8.46
C ARG A 151 -0.82 -14.50 -9.01
N LEU A 152 -1.86 -15.31 -8.87
CA LEU A 152 -1.82 -16.73 -9.24
C LEU A 152 -1.96 -16.95 -10.74
N TYR A 153 -2.87 -16.25 -11.41
CA TYR A 153 -3.06 -16.35 -12.85
C TYR A 153 -1.91 -15.72 -13.64
N THR A 154 -1.32 -14.61 -13.18
CA THR A 154 -0.09 -14.07 -13.81
C THR A 154 1.10 -15.02 -13.66
N ALA A 155 1.24 -15.68 -12.51
CA ALA A 155 2.24 -16.73 -12.33
C ALA A 155 1.97 -18.02 -13.14
N ALA A 156 0.74 -18.19 -13.64
CA ALA A 156 0.36 -19.23 -14.60
C ALA A 156 0.47 -18.78 -16.07
N GLY A 157 0.97 -17.56 -16.34
CA GLY A 157 1.25 -17.05 -17.69
C GLY A 157 0.22 -16.10 -18.30
N LEU A 158 -0.79 -15.65 -17.54
CA LEU A 158 -1.77 -14.67 -18.01
C LEU A 158 -1.30 -13.22 -17.83
N ASP A 159 -1.74 -12.33 -18.71
CA ASP A 159 -1.50 -10.90 -18.56
C ASP A 159 -2.46 -10.27 -17.52
N ALA A 160 -2.02 -9.19 -16.89
CA ALA A 160 -2.77 -8.55 -15.81
C ALA A 160 -4.10 -7.91 -16.26
N ALA A 161 -4.22 -7.51 -17.53
CA ALA A 161 -5.46 -6.94 -18.05
C ALA A 161 -6.53 -8.02 -18.23
N SER A 162 -6.16 -9.18 -18.79
CA SER A 162 -7.02 -10.36 -18.89
C SER A 162 -7.53 -10.83 -17.53
N VAL A 163 -6.65 -10.91 -16.52
CA VAL A 163 -7.09 -11.31 -15.16
C VAL A 163 -8.04 -10.26 -14.56
N THR A 164 -7.77 -8.97 -14.77
CA THR A 164 -8.67 -7.90 -14.31
C THR A 164 -10.04 -7.98 -14.99
N ALA A 165 -10.08 -8.28 -16.29
CA ALA A 165 -11.31 -8.45 -17.06
C ALA A 165 -12.12 -9.69 -16.60
N ALA A 166 -11.45 -10.81 -16.28
CA ALA A 166 -12.09 -11.99 -15.72
C ALA A 166 -12.69 -11.70 -14.33
N VAL A 167 -11.92 -11.07 -13.43
CA VAL A 167 -12.41 -10.71 -12.09
C VAL A 167 -13.57 -9.71 -12.14
N ALA A 168 -13.52 -8.74 -13.06
CA ALA A 168 -14.63 -7.81 -13.27
C ALA A 168 -15.89 -8.50 -13.82
N PHE A 169 -15.73 -9.48 -14.72
CA PHE A 169 -16.82 -10.33 -15.20
C PHE A 169 -17.43 -11.15 -14.06
N ASP A 170 -16.62 -11.86 -13.27
CA ASP A 170 -17.08 -12.70 -12.16
C ASP A 170 -17.84 -11.89 -11.10
N ALA A 171 -17.30 -10.72 -10.72
CA ALA A 171 -17.95 -9.81 -9.76
C ALA A 171 -19.28 -9.24 -10.30
N SER A 172 -19.34 -8.86 -11.58
CA SER A 172 -20.57 -8.38 -12.21
C SER A 172 -21.62 -9.48 -12.32
N ALA A 173 -21.20 -10.69 -12.70
CA ALA A 173 -22.04 -11.86 -12.79
C ALA A 173 -22.63 -12.27 -11.45
N LEU A 174 -21.82 -12.27 -10.38
CA LEU A 174 -22.29 -12.51 -9.02
C LEU A 174 -23.34 -11.47 -8.60
N GLY A 175 -23.05 -10.17 -8.75
CA GLY A 175 -23.98 -9.10 -8.40
C GLY A 175 -25.33 -9.20 -9.12
N VAL A 176 -25.32 -9.38 -10.44
CA VAL A 176 -26.55 -9.58 -11.24
C VAL A 176 -27.28 -10.85 -10.81
N SER A 177 -26.58 -11.97 -10.60
CA SER A 177 -27.21 -13.26 -10.28
C SER A 177 -27.78 -13.30 -8.88
N THR A 178 -27.10 -12.79 -7.86
CA THR A 178 -27.64 -12.69 -6.49
C THR A 178 -28.88 -11.78 -6.45
N THR A 179 -28.88 -10.68 -7.20
CA THR A 179 -30.04 -9.78 -7.32
C THR A 179 -31.21 -10.48 -8.04
N ALA A 180 -30.93 -11.23 -9.11
CA ALA A 180 -31.93 -12.02 -9.84
C ALA A 180 -32.54 -13.12 -8.96
N PHE A 181 -31.71 -13.87 -8.23
CA PHE A 181 -32.16 -14.95 -7.36
C PHE A 181 -32.94 -14.44 -6.15
N GLY A 182 -32.52 -13.31 -5.57
CA GLY A 182 -33.30 -12.59 -4.55
C GLY A 182 -34.66 -12.15 -5.05
N ALA A 183 -34.77 -11.69 -6.31
CA ALA A 183 -36.05 -11.38 -6.93
C ALA A 183 -36.91 -12.64 -7.18
N VAL A 184 -36.35 -13.77 -7.63
CA VAL A 184 -37.11 -15.04 -7.73
C VAL A 184 -37.64 -15.47 -6.37
N GLY A 185 -36.79 -15.44 -5.33
CA GLY A 185 -37.20 -15.76 -3.96
C GLY A 185 -38.28 -14.80 -3.43
N LEU A 186 -38.18 -13.51 -3.76
CA LEU A 186 -39.17 -12.51 -3.37
C LEU A 186 -40.56 -12.77 -4.02
N LEU A 187 -40.65 -13.37 -5.20
CA LEU A 187 -41.95 -13.76 -5.78
C LEU A 187 -42.68 -14.82 -4.94
N TRP A 188 -41.96 -15.69 -4.25
CA TRP A 188 -42.54 -16.70 -3.37
C TRP A 188 -42.72 -16.19 -1.93
N GLY A 189 -41.76 -15.38 -1.46
CA GLY A 189 -41.71 -14.84 -0.09
C GLY A 189 -42.38 -13.48 0.12
N ALA A 190 -42.92 -12.83 -0.91
CA ALA A 190 -43.49 -11.48 -0.82
C ALA A 190 -44.55 -11.32 0.30
N PRO A 191 -45.47 -12.27 0.56
CA PRO A 191 -46.42 -12.15 1.68
C PRO A 191 -45.74 -12.12 3.06
N HIS A 192 -44.67 -12.90 3.26
CA HIS A 192 -43.91 -12.92 4.51
C HIS A 192 -43.08 -11.62 4.69
N ILE A 193 -42.47 -11.13 3.61
CA ILE A 193 -41.67 -9.89 3.66
C ILE A 193 -42.57 -8.64 3.78
N ALA A 194 -43.78 -8.67 3.21
CA ALA A 194 -44.79 -7.63 3.38
C ALA A 194 -45.18 -7.44 4.86
N ALA A 195 -45.37 -8.54 5.59
CA ALA A 195 -45.68 -8.51 7.02
C ALA A 195 -44.55 -7.86 7.86
N LEU A 196 -43.29 -8.09 7.48
CA LEU A 196 -42.11 -7.54 8.17
C LEU A 196 -41.79 -6.08 7.80
N THR A 197 -42.12 -5.65 6.58
CA THR A 197 -41.73 -4.31 6.05
C THR A 197 -42.88 -3.30 6.03
N HIS A 198 -44.10 -3.72 6.35
CA HIS A 198 -45.35 -2.96 6.18
C HIS A 198 -45.61 -2.46 4.74
N LEU A 199 -44.90 -3.02 3.74
CA LEU A 199 -45.12 -2.75 2.33
C LEU A 199 -46.13 -3.75 1.75
N PRO A 200 -46.99 -3.36 0.79
CA PRO A 200 -47.92 -4.29 0.16
C PRO A 200 -47.16 -5.34 -0.67
N ALA A 201 -47.53 -6.61 -0.54
CA ALA A 201 -46.88 -7.73 -1.26
C ALA A 201 -46.85 -7.51 -2.78
N SER A 202 -47.91 -6.94 -3.36
CA SER A 202 -47.97 -6.60 -4.78
C SER A 202 -46.91 -5.59 -5.25
N LEU A 203 -46.43 -4.70 -4.39
CA LEU A 203 -45.31 -3.80 -4.70
C LEU A 203 -43.97 -4.56 -4.69
N LEU A 204 -43.79 -5.48 -3.75
CA LEU A 204 -42.61 -6.34 -3.67
C LEU A 204 -42.52 -7.29 -4.88
N GLU A 205 -43.66 -7.89 -5.27
CA GLU A 205 -43.80 -8.69 -6.49
C GLU A 205 -43.53 -7.86 -7.75
N ALA A 206 -44.09 -6.66 -7.86
CA ALA A 206 -43.83 -5.77 -9.00
C ALA A 206 -42.36 -5.37 -9.12
N LEU A 207 -41.68 -5.10 -8.00
CA LEU A 207 -40.24 -4.84 -7.96
C LEU A 207 -39.42 -6.07 -8.36
N ALA A 208 -39.79 -7.26 -7.89
CA ALA A 208 -39.16 -8.52 -8.28
C ALA A 208 -39.31 -8.78 -9.79
N LEU A 209 -40.52 -8.63 -10.34
CA LEU A 209 -40.80 -8.77 -11.77
C LEU A 209 -40.03 -7.75 -12.61
N LEU A 210 -39.88 -6.51 -12.13
CA LEU A 210 -39.07 -5.48 -12.80
C LEU A 210 -37.58 -5.86 -12.87
N VAL A 211 -37.02 -6.39 -11.78
CA VAL A 211 -35.63 -6.89 -11.73
C VAL A 211 -35.46 -8.06 -12.71
N LEU A 212 -36.38 -9.02 -12.70
CA LEU A 212 -36.34 -10.18 -13.59
C LEU A 212 -36.50 -9.79 -15.07
N ALA A 213 -37.36 -8.82 -15.39
CA ALA A 213 -37.47 -8.25 -16.73
C ALA A 213 -36.15 -7.59 -17.17
N GLY A 214 -35.44 -6.91 -16.25
CA GLY A 214 -34.09 -6.38 -16.50
C GLY A 214 -33.06 -7.47 -16.81
N VAL A 215 -33.12 -8.61 -16.14
CA VAL A 215 -32.25 -9.78 -16.40
C VAL A 215 -32.56 -10.41 -17.75
N VAL A 216 -33.84 -10.57 -18.10
CA VAL A 216 -34.26 -11.06 -19.43
C VAL A 216 -33.82 -10.09 -20.53
N LEU A 217 -33.93 -8.78 -20.32
CA LEU A 217 -33.43 -7.77 -21.24
C LEU A 217 -31.91 -7.85 -21.42
N LEU A 218 -31.15 -8.06 -20.33
CA LEU A 218 -29.70 -8.25 -20.39
C LEU A 218 -29.33 -9.49 -21.22
N LEU A 219 -29.99 -10.63 -21.01
CA LEU A 219 -29.80 -11.83 -21.82
C LEU A 219 -30.16 -11.61 -23.31
N ALA A 220 -31.26 -10.91 -23.58
CA ALA A 220 -31.66 -10.51 -24.93
C ALA A 220 -30.65 -9.55 -25.60
N LEU A 221 -29.99 -8.68 -24.82
CA LEU A 221 -28.90 -7.84 -25.30
C LEU A 221 -27.65 -8.66 -25.61
N CYS A 222 -27.25 -9.62 -24.77
CA CYS A 222 -26.14 -10.55 -25.05
C CYS A 222 -26.37 -11.42 -26.29
N LEU A 223 -27.62 -11.73 -26.63
CA LEU A 223 -28.01 -12.41 -27.87
C LEU A 223 -27.88 -11.52 -29.11
N ARG A 224 -28.10 -10.19 -28.99
CA ARG A 224 -28.21 -9.25 -30.13
C ARG A 224 -26.99 -8.35 -30.34
N ARG A 225 -26.18 -8.10 -29.31
CA ARG A 225 -25.04 -7.16 -29.34
C ARG A 225 -23.84 -7.75 -28.61
N ARG A 226 -22.64 -7.55 -29.16
CA ARG A 226 -21.37 -7.90 -28.49
C ARG A 226 -20.82 -6.77 -27.63
N HIS A 227 -21.24 -5.53 -27.86
CA HIS A 227 -20.77 -4.32 -27.20
C HIS A 227 -21.96 -3.40 -26.88
N VAL A 228 -21.97 -2.78 -25.70
CA VAL A 228 -22.97 -1.81 -25.27
C VAL A 228 -22.29 -0.60 -24.63
N THR A 229 -22.63 0.60 -25.10
CA THR A 229 -22.15 1.87 -24.56
C THR A 229 -23.06 2.36 -23.43
N LEU A 230 -22.63 2.25 -22.18
CA LEU A 230 -23.31 2.79 -21.01
C LEU A 230 -22.99 4.28 -20.82
N PHE A 231 -24.02 5.07 -20.53
CA PHE A 231 -23.97 6.52 -20.31
C PHE A 231 -23.19 7.32 -21.39
N GLY A 232 -23.15 6.80 -22.63
CA GLY A 232 -22.44 7.42 -23.75
C GLY A 232 -20.92 7.50 -23.61
N ARG A 233 -20.31 6.77 -22.67
CA ARG A 233 -18.85 6.83 -22.40
C ARG A 233 -18.20 5.48 -22.14
N TRP A 234 -18.91 4.54 -21.51
CA TRP A 234 -18.36 3.27 -21.05
C TRP A 234 -18.72 2.16 -22.03
N GLU A 235 -17.77 1.67 -22.83
CA GLU A 235 -18.01 0.55 -23.74
C GLU A 235 -17.79 -0.78 -23.02
N ILE A 236 -18.89 -1.50 -22.75
CA ILE A 236 -18.85 -2.81 -22.10
C ILE A 236 -19.05 -3.90 -23.15
N ARG A 237 -18.08 -4.81 -23.24
CA ARG A 237 -18.20 -6.06 -24.00
C ARG A 237 -19.16 -6.99 -23.26
N LEU A 238 -20.15 -7.52 -23.97
CA LEU A 238 -21.11 -8.49 -23.44
C LEU A 238 -20.57 -9.93 -23.60
N PRO A 239 -20.86 -10.83 -22.64
CA PRO A 239 -20.52 -12.25 -22.76
C PRO A 239 -21.32 -12.93 -23.87
N PRO A 240 -20.77 -14.00 -24.51
CA PRO A 240 -21.54 -14.86 -25.40
C PRO A 240 -22.79 -15.42 -24.68
N PRO A 241 -23.93 -15.59 -25.36
CA PRO A 241 -25.19 -15.96 -24.70
C PRO A 241 -25.12 -17.32 -23.99
N GLY A 242 -24.41 -18.30 -24.56
CA GLY A 242 -24.18 -19.59 -23.90
C GLY A 242 -23.33 -19.49 -22.64
N LEU A 243 -22.37 -18.56 -22.59
CA LEU A 243 -21.53 -18.31 -21.41
C LEU A 243 -22.33 -17.53 -20.35
N ALA A 244 -23.15 -16.56 -20.76
CA ALA A 244 -24.06 -15.85 -19.86
C ALA A 244 -25.07 -16.82 -19.21
N ALA A 245 -25.70 -17.71 -20.00
CA ALA A 245 -26.62 -18.72 -19.48
C ALA A 245 -25.90 -19.73 -18.56
N GLN A 246 -24.71 -20.21 -18.95
CA GLN A 246 -23.88 -21.05 -18.09
C GLN A 246 -23.56 -20.36 -16.75
N GLN A 247 -23.27 -19.06 -16.78
CA GLN A 247 -22.98 -18.27 -15.59
C GLN A 247 -24.18 -18.23 -14.63
N PHE A 248 -25.39 -17.96 -15.12
CA PHE A 248 -26.59 -17.98 -14.28
C PHE A 248 -26.83 -19.35 -13.63
N VAL A 249 -26.58 -20.46 -14.34
CA VAL A 249 -26.70 -21.81 -13.78
C VAL A 249 -25.65 -22.06 -12.69
N ILE A 250 -24.40 -21.64 -12.90
CA ILE A 250 -23.33 -21.73 -11.90
C ILE A 250 -23.69 -20.90 -10.66
N SER A 251 -24.16 -19.66 -10.85
CA SER A 251 -24.56 -18.78 -9.76
C SER A 251 -25.77 -19.30 -8.98
N ALA A 252 -26.77 -19.88 -9.67
CA ALA A 252 -27.91 -20.51 -9.02
C ALA A 252 -27.50 -21.73 -8.19
N ALA A 253 -26.59 -22.57 -8.71
CA ALA A 253 -26.07 -23.73 -7.98
C ALA A 253 -25.26 -23.32 -6.73
N ASP A 254 -24.37 -22.33 -6.86
CA ASP A 254 -23.60 -21.76 -5.77
C ASP A 254 -24.51 -21.16 -4.68
N LEU A 255 -25.40 -20.25 -5.04
CA LEU A 255 -26.25 -19.54 -4.10
C LEU A 255 -27.26 -20.46 -3.41
N SER A 256 -27.79 -21.46 -4.13
CA SER A 256 -28.64 -22.50 -3.53
C SER A 256 -27.86 -23.39 -2.56
N ALA A 257 -26.61 -23.76 -2.87
CA ALA A 257 -25.77 -24.56 -2.01
C ALA A 257 -25.32 -23.80 -0.76
N ALA A 258 -24.95 -22.52 -0.89
CA ALA A 258 -24.61 -21.65 0.23
C ALA A 258 -25.80 -21.39 1.15
N ALA A 259 -26.99 -21.11 0.58
CA ALA A 259 -28.23 -20.99 1.36
C ALA A 259 -28.61 -22.31 2.04
N ALA A 260 -28.49 -23.45 1.35
CA ALA A 260 -28.76 -24.77 1.92
C ALA A 260 -27.81 -25.10 3.09
N ALA A 261 -26.55 -24.66 3.03
CA ALA A 261 -25.58 -24.87 4.12
C ALA A 261 -26.01 -24.20 5.43
N LEU A 262 -26.71 -23.06 5.39
CA LEU A 262 -27.32 -22.43 6.56
C LEU A 262 -28.72 -23.00 6.86
N TRP A 263 -29.55 -23.24 5.85
CA TRP A 263 -30.92 -23.75 6.01
C TRP A 263 -30.97 -25.11 6.73
N VAL A 264 -30.04 -26.02 6.43
CA VAL A 264 -29.98 -27.35 7.08
C VAL A 264 -29.57 -27.27 8.56
N LEU A 265 -28.94 -26.16 8.99
CA LEU A 265 -28.60 -25.90 10.40
C LEU A 265 -29.76 -25.24 11.18
N LEU A 266 -30.79 -24.75 10.49
CA LEU A 266 -31.98 -24.24 11.17
C LEU A 266 -32.86 -25.38 11.71
N PRO A 267 -33.68 -25.11 12.75
CA PRO A 267 -34.68 -26.08 13.19
C PRO A 267 -35.63 -26.47 12.04
N PRO A 268 -36.07 -27.74 11.99
CA PRO A 268 -36.95 -28.22 10.92
C PRO A 268 -38.31 -27.52 10.98
N GLY A 269 -38.79 -27.04 9.83
CA GLY A 269 -40.13 -26.46 9.67
C GLY A 269 -40.25 -24.93 9.87
N VAL A 270 -39.14 -24.23 10.11
CA VAL A 270 -39.14 -22.77 10.36
C VAL A 270 -39.45 -21.96 9.10
N VAL A 271 -38.74 -22.23 8.00
CA VAL A 271 -38.95 -21.61 6.67
C VAL A 271 -38.71 -22.67 5.59
N ASP A 272 -39.49 -22.69 4.52
CA ASP A 272 -39.20 -23.52 3.34
C ASP A 272 -37.92 -23.04 2.60
N LEU A 273 -37.23 -23.96 1.92
CA LEU A 273 -35.96 -23.62 1.25
C LEU A 273 -36.10 -22.48 0.20
N PRO A 274 -37.12 -22.45 -0.69
CA PRO A 274 -37.33 -21.32 -1.60
C PRO A 274 -37.45 -19.95 -0.90
N THR A 275 -38.30 -19.83 0.13
CA THR A 275 -38.43 -18.59 0.89
C THR A 275 -37.15 -18.25 1.66
N PHE A 276 -36.46 -19.24 2.21
CA PHE A 276 -35.19 -19.03 2.90
C PHE A 276 -34.09 -18.49 1.97
N VAL A 277 -34.02 -18.97 0.72
CA VAL A 277 -33.09 -18.47 -0.30
C VAL A 277 -33.35 -16.99 -0.60
N ALA A 278 -34.59 -16.50 -0.52
CA ALA A 278 -34.91 -15.08 -0.65
C ALA A 278 -34.24 -14.25 0.46
N PHE A 279 -34.40 -14.66 1.72
CA PHE A 279 -33.77 -14.02 2.88
C PHE A 279 -32.24 -14.09 2.79
N TYR A 280 -31.69 -15.24 2.40
CA TYR A 280 -30.25 -15.43 2.23
C TYR A 280 -29.67 -14.51 1.14
N ALA A 281 -30.32 -14.43 -0.02
CA ALA A 281 -29.88 -13.56 -1.12
C ALA A 281 -29.97 -12.06 -0.74
N LEU A 282 -31.00 -11.65 0.01
CA LEU A 282 -31.13 -10.30 0.56
C LEU A 282 -30.01 -10.01 1.58
N ALA A 283 -29.79 -10.91 2.54
CA ALA A 283 -28.74 -10.81 3.56
C ALA A 283 -27.34 -10.72 2.93
N MET A 284 -27.06 -11.55 1.91
CA MET A 284 -25.81 -11.52 1.16
C MET A 284 -25.65 -10.21 0.38
N THR A 285 -26.70 -9.73 -0.29
CA THR A 285 -26.66 -8.47 -1.06
C THR A 285 -26.40 -7.27 -0.15
N LEU A 286 -27.12 -7.16 0.97
CA LEU A 286 -26.94 -6.09 1.94
C LEU A 286 -25.58 -6.18 2.65
N GLY A 287 -25.10 -7.38 2.98
CA GLY A 287 -23.77 -7.61 3.55
C GLY A 287 -22.61 -7.27 2.60
N VAL A 288 -22.79 -7.43 1.28
CA VAL A 288 -21.81 -6.97 0.28
C VAL A 288 -21.87 -5.45 0.11
N LEU A 289 -23.07 -4.86 0.09
CA LEU A 289 -23.26 -3.41 -0.06
C LEU A 289 -22.76 -2.61 1.16
N SER A 290 -22.88 -3.15 2.37
CA SER A 290 -22.38 -2.51 3.60
C SER A 290 -20.84 -2.45 3.68
N GLN A 291 -20.15 -3.26 2.89
CA GLN A 291 -18.70 -3.49 2.93
C GLN A 291 -18.18 -3.96 4.30
N SER A 292 -19.04 -4.45 5.20
CA SER A 292 -18.58 -4.98 6.49
C SER A 292 -17.74 -6.26 6.27
N PRO A 293 -16.68 -6.51 7.06
CA PRO A 293 -15.88 -7.72 6.92
C PRO A 293 -16.74 -8.99 7.03
N GLY A 294 -16.69 -9.85 6.01
CA GLY A 294 -17.55 -11.03 5.89
C GLY A 294 -19.06 -10.76 5.85
N GLY A 295 -19.52 -9.51 5.67
CA GLY A 295 -20.92 -9.13 5.83
C GLY A 295 -21.42 -9.22 7.28
N LEU A 296 -20.51 -9.30 8.26
CA LEU A 296 -20.85 -9.45 9.67
C LEU A 296 -21.80 -8.35 10.16
N GLY A 297 -22.72 -8.75 11.03
CA GLY A 297 -23.78 -7.94 11.62
C GLY A 297 -24.98 -7.79 10.69
N VAL A 298 -24.76 -7.31 9.47
CA VAL A 298 -25.84 -7.10 8.48
C VAL A 298 -26.46 -8.43 8.06
N PHE A 299 -25.63 -9.42 7.78
CA PHE A 299 -26.09 -10.76 7.38
C PHE A 299 -26.91 -11.41 8.50
N GLU A 300 -26.36 -11.41 9.72
CA GLU A 300 -27.01 -11.96 10.91
C GLU A 300 -28.36 -11.28 11.20
N ALA A 301 -28.43 -9.95 11.16
CA ALA A 301 -29.66 -9.19 11.42
C ALA A 301 -30.78 -9.53 10.44
N VAL A 302 -30.46 -9.65 9.14
CA VAL A 302 -31.47 -9.98 8.11
C VAL A 302 -31.98 -11.42 8.26
N ILE A 303 -31.12 -12.38 8.61
CA ILE A 303 -31.55 -13.77 8.86
C ILE A 303 -32.37 -13.88 10.16
N LEU A 304 -31.97 -13.20 11.23
CA LEU A 304 -32.73 -13.15 12.49
C LEU A 304 -34.12 -12.54 12.28
N LEU A 305 -34.22 -11.44 11.52
CA LEU A 305 -35.49 -10.81 11.17
C LEU A 305 -36.35 -11.71 10.26
N GLY A 306 -35.74 -12.35 9.24
CA GLY A 306 -36.46 -13.24 8.32
C GLY A 306 -37.00 -14.52 8.98
N CYS A 307 -36.34 -15.02 10.03
CA CYS A 307 -36.80 -16.16 10.83
C CYS A 307 -37.62 -15.76 12.06
N SER A 308 -37.88 -14.46 12.27
CA SER A 308 -38.60 -13.97 13.44
C SER A 308 -40.03 -14.55 13.51
N GLY A 309 -40.49 -14.84 14.72
CA GLY A 309 -41.78 -15.49 14.97
C GLY A 309 -41.86 -16.98 14.62
N HIS A 310 -40.87 -17.56 13.92
CA HIS A 310 -40.90 -18.96 13.46
C HIS A 310 -39.88 -19.87 14.19
N ALA A 311 -38.78 -19.30 14.69
CA ALA A 311 -37.80 -19.96 15.54
C ALA A 311 -37.43 -19.07 16.73
N SER A 312 -36.88 -19.65 17.79
CA SER A 312 -36.25 -18.81 18.83
C SER A 312 -35.00 -18.16 18.23
N PRO A 313 -34.73 -16.86 18.50
CA PRO A 313 -33.56 -16.22 17.92
C PRO A 313 -32.24 -16.85 18.39
N ALA A 314 -32.24 -17.51 19.56
CA ALA A 314 -31.13 -18.32 20.06
C ALA A 314 -30.76 -19.48 19.11
N GLN A 315 -31.76 -20.21 18.59
CA GLN A 315 -31.55 -21.30 17.62
C GLN A 315 -31.03 -20.77 16.28
N VAL A 316 -31.56 -19.63 15.82
CA VAL A 316 -31.11 -18.99 14.58
C VAL A 316 -29.66 -18.48 14.74
N LEU A 317 -29.31 -17.92 15.88
CA LEU A 317 -27.95 -17.47 16.19
C LEU A 317 -26.96 -18.65 16.29
N ALA A 318 -27.36 -19.77 16.89
CA ALA A 318 -26.58 -21.00 16.91
C ALA A 318 -26.31 -21.54 15.49
N ALA A 319 -27.34 -21.58 14.63
CA ALA A 319 -27.20 -21.97 13.23
C ALA A 319 -26.27 -21.02 12.45
N LEU A 320 -26.37 -19.71 12.67
CA LEU A 320 -25.48 -18.70 12.10
C LEU A 320 -24.02 -18.89 12.53
N LEU A 321 -23.76 -19.20 13.81
CA LEU A 321 -22.40 -19.49 14.31
C LEU A 321 -21.80 -20.74 13.65
N TYR A 322 -22.56 -21.84 13.56
CA TYR A 322 -22.11 -23.03 12.83
C TYR A 322 -21.89 -22.75 11.34
N TYR A 323 -22.75 -21.95 10.72
CA TYR A 323 -22.57 -21.55 9.33
C TYR A 323 -21.28 -20.72 9.12
N ARG A 324 -20.95 -19.80 10.03
CA ARG A 324 -19.66 -19.09 10.01
C ARG A 324 -18.47 -20.06 10.16
N ALA A 325 -18.55 -21.02 11.07
CA ALA A 325 -17.49 -22.02 11.25
C ALA A 325 -17.31 -22.91 9.99
N ILE A 326 -18.41 -23.40 9.40
CA ILE A 326 -18.39 -24.36 8.30
C ILE A 326 -18.12 -23.69 6.94
N TYR A 327 -18.71 -22.53 6.65
CA TYR A 327 -18.61 -21.89 5.33
C TYR A 327 -17.45 -20.90 5.19
N PHE A 328 -16.96 -20.34 6.29
CA PHE A 328 -15.87 -19.34 6.28
C PHE A 328 -14.57 -19.90 6.87
N LEU A 329 -14.60 -20.46 8.09
CA LEU A 329 -13.37 -20.88 8.78
C LEU A 329 -12.80 -22.20 8.23
N LEU A 330 -13.64 -23.22 8.03
CA LEU A 330 -13.18 -24.52 7.52
C LEU A 330 -12.51 -24.40 6.13
N PRO A 331 -13.06 -23.68 5.12
CA PRO A 331 -12.36 -23.46 3.85
C PRO A 331 -11.05 -22.69 3.99
N LEU A 332 -10.93 -21.76 4.94
CA LEU A 332 -9.68 -21.05 5.20
C LEU A 332 -8.59 -22.00 5.74
N VAL A 333 -8.95 -22.91 6.64
CA VAL A 333 -8.06 -23.97 7.13
C VAL A 333 -7.64 -24.90 5.99
N VAL A 334 -8.58 -25.34 5.16
CA VAL A 334 -8.27 -26.19 3.98
C VAL A 334 -7.36 -25.45 3.00
N ALA A 335 -7.59 -24.16 2.72
CA ALA A 335 -6.75 -23.37 1.83
C ALA A 335 -5.32 -23.21 2.36
N ALA A 336 -5.15 -23.03 3.68
CA ALA A 336 -3.84 -22.99 4.31
C ALA A 336 -3.13 -24.35 4.25
N ALA A 337 -3.85 -25.45 4.49
CA ALA A 337 -3.33 -26.81 4.35
C ALA A 337 -2.93 -27.16 2.91
N MET A 338 -3.71 -26.72 1.91
CA MET A 338 -3.36 -26.84 0.49
C MET A 338 -2.04 -26.14 0.16
N LEU A 339 -1.83 -24.92 0.69
CA LEU A 339 -0.57 -24.18 0.50
C LEU A 339 0.62 -24.83 1.20
N ALA A 340 0.45 -25.31 2.43
CA ALA A 340 1.49 -26.06 3.14
C ALA A 340 1.87 -27.34 2.38
N MET A 341 0.89 -28.08 1.86
CA MET A 341 1.13 -29.29 1.05
C MET A 341 1.79 -28.98 -0.30
N LEU A 342 1.46 -27.85 -0.92
CA LEU A 342 2.17 -27.31 -2.09
C LEU A 342 3.63 -27.01 -1.75
N GLU A 343 3.92 -26.35 -0.61
CA GLU A 343 5.28 -26.05 -0.16
C GLU A 343 6.11 -27.31 0.06
N LEU A 344 5.55 -28.33 0.71
CA LEU A 344 6.20 -29.62 0.95
C LEU A 344 6.50 -30.39 -0.36
N ARG A 345 5.58 -30.37 -1.32
CA ARG A 345 5.69 -31.14 -2.57
C ARG A 345 6.54 -30.49 -3.66
N SER A 346 6.49 -29.16 -3.79
CA SER A 346 6.84 -28.47 -5.05
C SER A 346 8.28 -27.97 -5.19
N GLY A 347 9.21 -28.52 -4.40
CA GLY A 347 10.64 -28.19 -4.31
C GLY A 347 11.20 -27.35 -5.47
N ALA A 348 11.27 -26.03 -5.27
CA ALA A 348 11.84 -25.00 -6.14
C ALA A 348 11.35 -24.86 -7.60
N GLY A 349 10.68 -25.84 -8.21
CA GLY A 349 10.50 -25.90 -9.68
C GLY A 349 9.47 -24.92 -10.29
N ALA A 350 8.21 -25.01 -9.88
CA ALA A 350 7.10 -24.42 -10.65
C ALA A 350 6.80 -22.94 -10.31
N PRO A 351 6.68 -22.03 -11.30
CA PRO A 351 6.33 -20.62 -11.08
C PRO A 351 5.02 -20.41 -10.30
N PHE A 352 3.96 -21.14 -10.68
CA PHE A 352 2.66 -21.11 -9.99
C PHE A 352 2.79 -21.51 -8.50
N ALA A 353 3.49 -22.60 -8.20
CA ALA A 353 3.66 -23.05 -6.82
C ALA A 353 4.43 -22.02 -5.97
N ARG A 354 5.50 -21.42 -6.51
CA ARG A 354 6.23 -20.32 -5.84
C ARG A 354 5.34 -19.09 -5.60
N ALA A 355 4.38 -18.80 -6.48
CA ALA A 355 3.44 -17.70 -6.29
C ALA A 355 2.33 -18.02 -5.27
N ALA A 356 1.87 -19.27 -5.23
CA ALA A 356 0.89 -19.77 -4.27
C ALA A 356 1.45 -19.85 -2.85
N VAL A 357 2.65 -20.43 -2.68
CA VAL A 357 3.36 -20.48 -1.39
C VAL A 357 3.45 -19.09 -0.79
N LYS A 358 3.83 -18.05 -1.56
CA LYS A 358 3.88 -16.62 -1.15
C LYS A 358 2.56 -16.00 -0.65
N LEU A 359 1.43 -16.73 -0.66
CA LEU A 359 0.16 -16.32 -0.05
C LEU A 359 -0.03 -16.85 1.38
N SER A 360 0.70 -17.90 1.79
CA SER A 360 0.50 -18.51 3.11
C SER A 360 0.65 -17.55 4.30
N PRO A 361 1.56 -16.55 4.30
CA PRO A 361 1.65 -15.61 5.43
C PRO A 361 0.37 -14.78 5.60
N GLY A 362 -0.39 -14.58 4.50
CA GLY A 362 -1.72 -13.99 4.52
C GLY A 362 -2.77 -14.89 5.19
N LEU A 363 -2.80 -16.18 4.84
CA LEU A 363 -3.73 -17.15 5.45
C LEU A 363 -3.38 -17.45 6.91
N LEU A 364 -2.10 -17.61 7.25
CA LEU A 364 -1.64 -17.85 8.62
C LEU A 364 -1.89 -16.64 9.52
N ALA A 365 -1.73 -15.41 9.00
CA ALA A 365 -2.16 -14.21 9.69
C ALA A 365 -3.67 -14.18 9.93
N ALA A 366 -4.49 -14.52 8.93
CA ALA A 366 -5.95 -14.58 9.07
C ALA A 366 -6.38 -15.63 10.10
N LEU A 367 -5.80 -16.84 10.07
CA LEU A 367 -6.05 -17.90 11.05
C LEU A 367 -5.60 -17.50 12.46
N THR A 368 -4.44 -16.84 12.59
CA THR A 368 -3.97 -16.30 13.88
C THR A 368 -4.89 -15.20 14.40
N MET A 369 -5.45 -14.37 13.50
CA MET A 369 -6.43 -13.36 13.86
C MET A 369 -7.75 -13.99 14.35
N VAL A 370 -8.25 -15.03 13.66
CA VAL A 370 -9.45 -15.77 14.09
C VAL A 370 -9.21 -16.46 15.44
N ALA A 371 -8.07 -17.13 15.63
CA ALA A 371 -7.70 -17.73 16.91
C ALA A 371 -7.61 -16.68 18.04
N GLY A 372 -7.07 -15.50 17.75
CA GLY A 372 -7.01 -14.37 18.68
C GLY A 372 -8.39 -13.84 19.08
N VAL A 373 -9.32 -13.68 18.12
CA VAL A 373 -10.72 -13.30 18.40
C VAL A 373 -11.43 -14.39 19.20
N MET A 374 -11.27 -15.67 18.82
CA MET A 374 -11.86 -16.82 19.53
C MET A 374 -11.43 -16.86 21.00
N LEU A 375 -10.13 -16.67 21.28
CA LEU A 375 -9.60 -16.62 22.65
C LEU A 375 -10.11 -15.41 23.46
N LEU A 376 -10.34 -14.26 22.81
CA LEU A 376 -10.93 -13.09 23.46
C LEU A 376 -12.42 -13.28 23.77
N VAL A 377 -13.19 -13.89 22.85
CA VAL A 377 -14.61 -14.22 23.07
C VAL A 377 -14.74 -15.24 24.20
N SER A 378 -13.98 -16.34 24.15
CA SER A 378 -13.84 -17.34 25.24
C SER A 378 -13.47 -16.72 26.59
N GLY A 379 -12.70 -15.64 26.57
CA GLY A 379 -12.32 -14.88 27.76
C GLY A 379 -13.44 -14.06 28.41
N VAL A 380 -14.51 -13.74 27.68
CA VAL A 380 -15.65 -12.91 28.15
C VAL A 380 -16.98 -13.65 28.22
N THR A 381 -17.03 -14.92 27.81
CA THR A 381 -18.19 -15.79 27.94
C THR A 381 -18.08 -16.69 29.18
N PRO A 382 -19.20 -17.06 29.82
CA PRO A 382 -19.18 -18.03 30.93
C PRO A 382 -18.79 -19.44 30.45
N ALA A 383 -18.34 -20.25 31.40
CA ALA A 383 -18.09 -21.67 31.19
C ALA A 383 -19.40 -22.43 30.95
N THR A 384 -19.31 -23.67 30.44
CA THR A 384 -20.45 -24.59 30.39
C THR A 384 -20.54 -25.41 31.68
N ASP A 385 -21.73 -25.84 32.08
CA ASP A 385 -21.91 -26.59 33.33
C ASP A 385 -21.05 -27.87 33.38
N GLU A 386 -20.97 -28.59 32.25
CA GLU A 386 -20.08 -29.76 32.08
C GLU A 386 -18.59 -29.42 32.26
N ALA A 387 -18.17 -28.22 31.86
CA ALA A 387 -16.82 -27.72 32.05
C ALA A 387 -16.56 -27.38 33.54
N GLU A 388 -17.49 -26.71 34.22
CA GLU A 388 -17.36 -26.39 35.64
C GLU A 388 -17.24 -27.64 36.52
N ASP A 389 -18.10 -28.64 36.32
CA ASP A 389 -18.09 -29.86 37.14
C ASP A 389 -16.81 -30.69 36.92
N LEU A 390 -16.31 -30.74 35.69
CA LEU A 390 -15.04 -31.41 35.39
C LEU A 390 -13.83 -30.68 36.02
N LEU A 391 -13.86 -29.34 36.04
CA LEU A 391 -12.84 -28.52 36.68
C LEU A 391 -12.84 -28.66 38.21
N ARG A 392 -14.03 -28.61 38.85
CA ARG A 392 -14.21 -28.78 40.30
C ARG A 392 -13.56 -30.07 40.83
N MET A 393 -13.50 -31.13 40.02
CA MET A 393 -12.90 -32.42 40.42
C MET A 393 -11.37 -32.52 40.24
N HIS A 394 -10.75 -31.74 39.34
CA HIS A 394 -9.37 -32.02 38.88
C HIS A 394 -8.40 -30.83 38.86
N VAL A 395 -8.87 -29.58 38.99
CA VAL A 395 -8.04 -28.38 38.70
C VAL A 395 -8.12 -27.36 39.84
N PRO A 396 -6.98 -26.89 40.40
CA PRO A 396 -6.99 -25.81 41.40
C PRO A 396 -7.52 -24.49 40.82
N LEU A 397 -8.37 -23.78 41.58
CA LEU A 397 -9.03 -22.52 41.16
C LEU A 397 -8.08 -21.50 40.52
N PHE A 398 -6.92 -21.26 41.13
CA PHE A 398 -5.91 -20.34 40.61
C PHE A 398 -5.47 -20.68 39.17
N VAL A 399 -5.38 -21.98 38.82
CA VAL A 399 -5.00 -22.42 37.48
C VAL A 399 -6.11 -22.12 36.47
N VAL A 400 -7.38 -22.29 36.85
CA VAL A 400 -8.55 -21.94 36.02
C VAL A 400 -8.55 -20.44 35.70
N GLU A 401 -8.44 -19.60 36.73
CA GLU A 401 -8.51 -18.15 36.58
C GLU A 401 -7.29 -17.56 35.86
N ALA A 402 -6.09 -18.07 36.15
CA ALA A 402 -4.89 -17.73 35.40
C ALA A 402 -5.03 -18.13 33.92
N SER A 403 -5.63 -19.29 33.62
CA SER A 403 -5.86 -19.75 32.23
C SER A 403 -6.84 -18.85 31.48
N HIS A 404 -7.91 -18.37 32.11
CA HIS A 404 -8.80 -17.36 31.51
C HIS A 404 -8.09 -16.03 31.24
N MET A 405 -7.37 -15.49 32.22
CA MET A 405 -6.67 -14.21 32.05
C MET A 405 -5.55 -14.30 31.00
N ILE A 406 -4.69 -15.31 31.09
CA ILE A 406 -3.56 -15.52 30.15
C ILE A 406 -4.08 -15.83 28.75
N GLY A 407 -5.13 -16.65 28.61
CA GLY A 407 -5.76 -16.94 27.32
C GLY A 407 -6.30 -15.68 26.62
N SER A 408 -6.94 -14.79 27.38
CA SER A 408 -7.50 -13.53 26.85
C SER A 408 -6.39 -12.55 26.42
N VAL A 409 -5.37 -12.38 27.26
CA VAL A 409 -4.19 -11.56 26.92
C VAL A 409 -3.42 -12.14 25.74
N ALA A 410 -3.28 -13.47 25.66
CA ALA A 410 -2.69 -14.14 24.50
C ALA A 410 -3.52 -13.95 23.23
N GLY A 411 -4.86 -13.95 23.32
CA GLY A 411 -5.76 -13.61 22.23
C GLY A 411 -5.49 -12.20 21.67
N LEU A 412 -5.39 -11.20 22.54
CA LEU A 412 -4.98 -9.84 22.14
C LEU A 412 -3.60 -9.82 21.49
N ILE A 413 -2.61 -10.53 22.05
CA ILE A 413 -1.27 -10.59 21.48
C ILE A 413 -1.28 -11.28 20.10
N MET A 414 -2.08 -12.33 19.91
CA MET A 414 -2.27 -12.96 18.59
C MET A 414 -2.78 -11.98 17.54
N LEU A 415 -3.69 -11.06 17.89
CA LEU A 415 -4.14 -10.00 16.97
C LEU A 415 -3.01 -9.03 16.58
N PHE A 416 -1.99 -8.81 17.42
CA PHE A 416 -0.78 -8.07 17.02
C PHE A 416 0.20 -8.94 16.21
N VAL A 417 0.35 -10.22 16.58
CA VAL A 417 1.23 -11.18 15.91
C VAL A 417 0.78 -11.49 14.49
N ALA A 418 -0.52 -11.59 14.23
CA ALA A 418 -1.10 -11.75 12.90
C ALA A 418 -0.54 -10.72 11.90
N ARG A 419 -0.40 -9.44 12.31
CA ARG A 419 0.22 -8.40 11.48
C ARG A 419 1.71 -8.67 11.22
N GLY A 420 2.44 -9.17 12.21
CA GLY A 420 3.83 -9.59 12.03
C GLY A 420 3.97 -10.76 11.04
N LEU A 421 3.02 -11.69 11.03
CA LEU A 421 2.97 -12.77 10.03
C LEU A 421 2.73 -12.24 8.61
N LEU A 422 1.84 -11.25 8.42
CA LEU A 422 1.67 -10.57 7.11
C LEU A 422 2.98 -9.98 6.57
N HIS A 423 3.83 -9.46 7.46
CA HIS A 423 5.14 -8.90 7.11
C HIS A 423 6.28 -9.94 7.10
N ARG A 424 5.97 -11.24 7.24
CA ARG A 424 6.90 -12.39 7.19
C ARG A 424 7.99 -12.38 8.28
N LEU A 425 7.73 -11.77 9.44
CA LEU A 425 8.73 -11.64 10.51
C LEU A 425 8.94 -12.97 11.25
N ASP A 426 10.20 -13.38 11.46
CA ASP A 426 10.54 -14.61 12.20
C ASP A 426 10.08 -14.53 13.67
N ALA A 427 10.25 -13.38 14.32
CA ALA A 427 9.75 -13.16 15.68
C ALA A 427 8.21 -13.27 15.79
N ALA A 428 7.47 -13.00 14.71
CA ALA A 428 6.02 -13.18 14.69
C ALA A 428 5.65 -14.66 14.57
N TRP A 429 6.39 -15.42 13.77
CA TRP A 429 6.23 -16.86 13.64
C TRP A 429 6.46 -17.57 14.99
N TRP A 430 7.56 -17.25 15.68
CA TRP A 430 7.83 -17.78 17.02
C TRP A 430 6.76 -17.40 18.04
N ALA A 431 6.35 -16.12 18.07
CA ALA A 431 5.29 -15.68 18.97
C ALA A 431 3.95 -16.40 18.69
N ALA A 432 3.56 -16.55 17.41
CA ALA A 432 2.34 -17.26 17.03
C ALA A 432 2.37 -18.72 17.48
N LEU A 433 3.49 -19.42 17.24
CA LEU A 433 3.65 -20.83 17.60
C LEU A 433 3.63 -21.03 19.12
N VAL A 434 4.42 -20.25 19.86
CA VAL A 434 4.49 -20.35 21.33
C VAL A 434 3.14 -20.00 21.97
N LEU A 435 2.47 -18.94 21.51
CA LEU A 435 1.14 -18.59 22.02
C LEU A 435 0.10 -19.67 21.69
N SER A 436 0.13 -20.25 20.49
CA SER A 436 -0.81 -21.32 20.11
C SER A 436 -0.65 -22.58 20.96
N LEU A 437 0.60 -22.99 21.21
CA LEU A 437 0.91 -24.15 22.06
C LEU A 437 0.56 -23.87 23.53
N LEU A 438 0.95 -22.71 24.07
CA LEU A 438 0.67 -22.31 25.44
C LEU A 438 -0.84 -22.21 25.70
N THR A 439 -1.57 -21.51 24.84
CA THR A 439 -3.03 -21.36 24.98
C THR A 439 -3.78 -22.67 24.74
N GLY A 440 -3.29 -23.54 23.84
CA GLY A 440 -3.85 -24.87 23.65
C GLY A 440 -3.74 -25.74 24.91
N VAL A 441 -2.62 -25.66 25.64
CA VAL A 441 -2.47 -26.33 26.95
C VAL A 441 -3.37 -25.66 28.00
N LEU A 442 -3.44 -24.33 28.03
CA LEU A 442 -4.31 -23.57 28.96
C LEU A 442 -5.82 -23.63 28.60
N ALA A 443 -6.21 -24.32 27.53
CA ALA A 443 -7.62 -24.62 27.24
C ALA A 443 -8.12 -25.86 28.01
N LEU A 444 -7.23 -26.74 28.49
CA LEU A 444 -7.60 -27.88 29.33
C LEU A 444 -8.13 -27.43 30.71
N PRO A 445 -7.47 -26.51 31.46
CA PRO A 445 -7.95 -25.98 32.73
C PRO A 445 -9.12 -25.00 32.64
N LYS A 446 -9.74 -24.84 31.45
CA LYS A 446 -11.03 -24.14 31.28
C LYS A 446 -12.22 -25.10 31.09
N GLY A 447 -11.97 -26.41 31.18
CA GLY A 447 -12.96 -27.46 30.94
C GLY A 447 -12.96 -27.90 29.48
N ILE A 448 -11.88 -28.59 29.09
CA ILE A 448 -11.72 -29.35 27.84
C ILE A 448 -12.40 -28.67 26.62
N ALA A 449 -11.98 -27.45 26.29
CA ALA A 449 -12.49 -26.73 25.12
C ALA A 449 -11.93 -27.36 23.82
N VAL A 450 -12.51 -28.49 23.39
CA VAL A 450 -12.06 -29.30 22.24
C VAL A 450 -11.98 -28.47 20.95
N SER A 451 -12.91 -27.54 20.76
CA SER A 451 -12.94 -26.59 19.65
C SER A 451 -11.71 -25.68 19.64
N GLU A 452 -11.40 -25.02 20.76
CA GLU A 452 -10.24 -24.14 20.90
C GLU A 452 -8.93 -24.91 20.66
N MET A 453 -8.77 -26.05 21.31
CA MET A 453 -7.59 -26.91 21.15
C MET A 453 -7.39 -27.34 19.70
N THR A 454 -8.47 -27.71 19.00
CA THR A 454 -8.41 -28.14 17.59
C THR A 454 -7.95 -26.99 16.68
N VAL A 455 -8.47 -25.78 16.87
CA VAL A 455 -8.08 -24.58 16.09
C VAL A 455 -6.61 -24.22 16.35
N LEU A 456 -6.20 -24.18 17.62
CA LEU A 456 -4.85 -23.81 18.03
C LEU A 456 -3.80 -24.85 17.61
N ALA A 457 -4.10 -26.15 17.73
CA ALA A 457 -3.24 -27.22 17.25
C ALA A 457 -3.09 -27.19 15.72
N THR A 458 -4.19 -26.96 14.99
CA THR A 458 -4.17 -26.83 13.53
C THR A 458 -3.32 -25.63 13.09
N LEU A 459 -3.47 -24.48 13.76
CA LEU A 459 -2.63 -23.31 13.52
C LEU A 459 -1.15 -23.60 13.81
N ALA A 460 -0.82 -24.25 14.93
CA ALA A 460 0.55 -24.62 15.29
C ALA A 460 1.19 -25.54 14.24
N VAL A 461 0.48 -26.57 13.76
CA VAL A 461 0.97 -27.46 12.70
C VAL A 461 1.20 -26.69 11.39
N LEU A 462 0.25 -25.86 10.96
CA LEU A 462 0.38 -25.08 9.72
C LEU A 462 1.53 -24.06 9.79
N LEU A 463 1.77 -23.45 10.96
CA LEU A 463 2.94 -22.61 11.21
C LEU A 463 4.24 -23.41 11.07
N VAL A 464 4.35 -24.60 11.69
CA VAL A 464 5.54 -25.48 11.58
C VAL A 464 5.82 -25.87 10.13
N LEU A 465 4.81 -26.29 9.37
CA LEU A 465 4.97 -26.66 7.96
C LEU A 465 5.43 -25.48 7.09
N SER A 466 5.04 -24.25 7.44
CA SER A 466 5.32 -23.04 6.65
C SER A 466 6.55 -22.25 7.13
N ARG A 467 7.39 -22.82 8.00
CA ARG A 467 8.52 -22.10 8.65
C ARG A 467 9.47 -21.42 7.67
N ARG A 468 9.70 -21.98 6.48
CA ARG A 468 10.63 -21.42 5.47
C ARG A 468 10.16 -20.07 4.92
N GLN A 469 8.90 -19.71 5.13
CA GLN A 469 8.33 -18.46 4.64
C GLN A 469 8.57 -17.26 5.56
N PHE A 470 9.04 -17.49 6.80
CA PHE A 470 9.29 -16.47 7.82
C PHE A 470 10.80 -16.33 8.03
N ASP A 471 11.46 -15.81 7.00
CA ASP A 471 12.92 -15.69 6.84
C ASP A 471 13.46 -14.32 7.30
N ARG A 472 12.59 -13.35 7.63
CA ARG A 472 12.99 -11.96 7.91
C ARG A 472 13.37 -11.75 9.38
N PRO A 473 14.66 -11.51 9.70
CA PRO A 473 15.08 -11.17 11.05
C PRO A 473 14.64 -9.74 11.40
N SER A 474 13.71 -9.61 12.33
CA SER A 474 13.32 -8.31 12.89
C SER A 474 12.53 -8.52 14.18
N SER A 475 12.54 -7.52 15.06
CA SER A 475 11.66 -7.52 16.25
C SER A 475 10.21 -7.34 15.83
N LEU A 476 9.34 -8.25 16.30
CA LEU A 476 7.87 -8.18 16.17
C LEU A 476 7.33 -6.78 16.48
N PHE A 477 7.87 -6.19 17.54
CA PHE A 477 7.42 -4.92 18.09
C PHE A 477 8.15 -3.70 17.49
N SER A 478 8.98 -3.85 16.46
CA SER A 478 9.65 -2.71 15.80
C SER A 478 8.72 -1.91 14.89
N GLN A 479 7.67 -2.53 14.34
CA GLN A 479 6.80 -1.91 13.34
C GLN A 479 5.71 -1.04 13.94
N ARG A 480 5.51 0.17 13.39
CA ARG A 480 4.43 1.07 13.80
C ARG A 480 3.09 0.55 13.27
N LEU A 481 2.09 0.47 14.14
CA LEU A 481 0.72 0.13 13.73
C LEU A 481 0.14 1.25 12.86
N GLU A 482 -0.51 0.88 11.76
CA GLU A 482 -1.31 1.82 10.98
C GLU A 482 -2.64 2.10 11.70
N PRO A 483 -3.21 3.30 11.54
CA PRO A 483 -4.49 3.67 12.17
C PRO A 483 -5.61 2.65 11.92
N GLY A 484 -5.70 2.08 10.72
CA GLY A 484 -6.70 1.05 10.39
C GLY A 484 -6.60 -0.23 11.25
N TRP A 485 -5.38 -0.64 11.65
CA TRP A 485 -5.20 -1.81 12.52
C TRP A 485 -5.55 -1.51 13.98
N LEU A 486 -5.29 -0.28 14.42
CA LEU A 486 -5.73 0.20 15.75
C LEU A 486 -7.26 0.29 15.83
N ILE A 487 -7.92 0.77 14.77
CA ILE A 487 -9.38 0.80 14.67
C ILE A 487 -9.94 -0.62 14.69
N ALA A 488 -9.40 -1.55 13.87
CA ALA A 488 -9.84 -2.95 13.87
C ALA A 488 -9.72 -3.60 15.26
N MET A 489 -8.59 -3.38 15.96
CA MET A 489 -8.38 -3.84 17.34
C MET A 489 -9.41 -3.24 18.32
N ALA A 490 -9.68 -1.94 18.21
CA ALA A 490 -10.67 -1.25 19.05
C ALA A 490 -12.10 -1.76 18.79
N CYS A 491 -12.45 -2.06 17.53
CA CYS A 491 -13.73 -2.69 17.18
C CYS A 491 -13.86 -4.10 17.78
N VAL A 492 -12.81 -4.93 17.72
CA VAL A 492 -12.82 -6.26 18.37
C VAL A 492 -12.97 -6.12 19.89
N PHE A 493 -12.22 -5.21 20.51
CA PHE A 493 -12.35 -4.95 21.96
C PHE A 493 -13.76 -4.48 22.35
N ALA A 494 -14.35 -3.55 21.59
CA ALA A 494 -15.72 -3.08 21.80
C ALA A 494 -16.76 -4.21 21.62
N ALA A 495 -16.56 -5.11 20.64
CA ALA A 495 -17.39 -6.30 20.48
C ALA A 495 -17.26 -7.25 21.68
N CYS A 496 -16.05 -7.46 22.23
CA CYS A 496 -15.87 -8.26 23.45
C CYS A 496 -16.54 -7.62 24.68
N VAL A 497 -16.49 -6.29 24.82
CA VAL A 497 -17.22 -5.55 25.87
C VAL A 497 -18.73 -5.77 25.73
N TRP A 498 -19.26 -5.72 24.50
CA TRP A 498 -20.68 -5.96 24.25
C TRP A 498 -21.10 -7.42 24.49
N ILE A 499 -20.30 -8.40 24.05
CA ILE A 499 -20.53 -9.84 24.33
C ILE A 499 -20.56 -10.11 25.84
N LEU A 500 -19.68 -9.47 26.62
CA LEU A 500 -19.69 -9.56 28.08
C LEU A 500 -21.05 -9.14 28.66
N PHE A 501 -21.57 -7.97 28.28
CA PHE A 501 -22.87 -7.48 28.77
C PHE A 501 -24.04 -8.36 28.27
N PHE A 502 -23.96 -8.87 27.04
CA PHE A 502 -24.95 -9.82 26.50
C PHE A 502 -24.97 -11.15 27.26
N ALA A 503 -23.80 -11.70 27.59
CA ALA A 503 -23.66 -12.99 28.26
C ALA A 503 -24.10 -12.94 29.74
N TYR A 504 -23.81 -11.86 30.45
CA TYR A 504 -24.05 -11.75 31.90
C TYR A 504 -25.31 -10.96 32.30
N ARG A 505 -26.25 -10.70 31.37
CA ARG A 505 -27.43 -9.85 31.65
C ARG A 505 -28.35 -10.36 32.77
N GLU A 506 -28.46 -11.68 32.92
CA GLU A 506 -29.37 -12.32 33.89
C GLU A 506 -28.71 -12.63 35.23
N VAL A 507 -27.37 -12.59 35.29
CA VAL A 507 -26.66 -12.72 36.55
C VAL A 507 -26.98 -11.46 37.34
N ALA A 508 -27.88 -11.60 38.33
CA ALA A 508 -28.17 -10.54 39.28
C ALA A 508 -26.82 -9.99 39.77
N TYR A 509 -26.62 -8.67 39.62
CA TYR A 509 -25.37 -7.99 39.95
C TYR A 509 -25.16 -8.06 41.47
N ALA A 510 -24.70 -9.22 41.94
CA ALA A 510 -24.44 -9.48 43.33
C ALA A 510 -23.37 -8.50 43.77
N ASN A 511 -23.46 -8.02 45.01
CA ASN A 511 -22.44 -7.15 45.62
C ASN A 511 -21.12 -7.91 45.92
N GLN A 512 -20.80 -8.95 45.14
CA GLN A 512 -19.50 -9.59 45.09
C GLN A 512 -18.51 -8.61 44.46
N LEU A 513 -17.43 -8.37 45.19
CA LEU A 513 -16.45 -7.36 44.79
C LEU A 513 -15.55 -7.98 43.71
N TRP A 514 -15.18 -7.20 42.69
CA TRP A 514 -14.49 -7.70 41.47
C TRP A 514 -13.12 -8.38 41.72
N TRP A 515 -12.64 -8.34 42.95
CA TRP A 515 -11.43 -9.02 43.45
C TRP A 515 -11.70 -10.33 44.21
N GLN A 516 -12.96 -10.80 44.28
CA GLN A 516 -13.29 -12.12 44.81
C GLN A 516 -13.04 -13.21 43.76
N PHE A 517 -12.41 -14.30 44.21
CA PHE A 517 -12.03 -15.45 43.39
C PHE A 517 -12.89 -16.64 43.83
N THR A 518 -13.78 -17.09 42.95
CA THR A 518 -14.75 -18.17 43.21
C THR A 518 -14.94 -19.01 41.95
N PHE A 519 -15.31 -20.28 42.12
CA PHE A 519 -15.67 -21.14 40.98
C PHE A 519 -16.93 -20.60 40.28
N ASP A 520 -17.95 -20.24 41.05
CA ASP A 520 -19.24 -19.73 40.56
C ASP A 520 -19.19 -18.21 40.20
N GLY A 521 -17.97 -17.66 40.06
CA GLY A 521 -17.67 -16.23 39.92
C GLY A 521 -17.36 -15.79 38.50
N ASP A 522 -18.13 -16.27 37.53
CA ASP A 522 -17.83 -16.11 36.10
C ASP A 522 -17.82 -14.64 35.62
N ALA A 523 -18.80 -13.82 36.04
CA ALA A 523 -18.82 -12.40 35.67
C ALA A 523 -17.58 -11.62 36.20
N PRO A 524 -17.20 -11.72 37.50
CA PRO A 524 -15.91 -11.20 37.98
C PRO A 524 -14.69 -11.72 37.21
N ARG A 525 -14.64 -13.01 36.86
CA ARG A 525 -13.53 -13.62 36.11
C ARG A 525 -13.37 -13.00 34.72
N SER A 526 -14.47 -12.87 33.97
CA SER A 526 -14.52 -12.28 32.64
C SER A 526 -14.21 -10.77 32.65
N ILE A 527 -14.68 -10.03 33.66
CA ILE A 527 -14.31 -8.62 33.86
C ILE A 527 -12.80 -8.46 34.10
N ARG A 528 -12.19 -9.31 34.95
CA ARG A 528 -10.73 -9.29 35.19
C ARG A 528 -9.94 -9.58 33.90
N ALA A 529 -10.38 -10.55 33.11
CA ALA A 529 -9.76 -10.89 31.83
C ALA A 529 -9.84 -9.72 30.82
N LEU A 530 -11.01 -9.09 30.68
CA LEU A 530 -11.20 -7.93 29.80
C LEU A 530 -10.40 -6.70 30.28
N MET A 531 -10.29 -6.49 31.59
CA MET A 531 -9.44 -5.44 32.16
C MET A 531 -7.95 -5.68 31.86
N ALA A 532 -7.46 -6.92 31.97
CA ALA A 532 -6.08 -7.27 31.61
C ALA A 532 -5.79 -7.02 30.11
N VAL A 533 -6.75 -7.35 29.24
CA VAL A 533 -6.72 -7.01 27.81
C VAL A 533 -6.68 -5.49 27.60
N ALA A 534 -7.53 -4.72 28.29
CA ALA A 534 -7.58 -3.27 28.18
C ALA A 534 -6.27 -2.59 28.62
N ILE A 535 -5.71 -2.99 29.76
CA ILE A 535 -4.44 -2.47 30.31
C ILE A 535 -3.28 -2.83 29.37
N THR A 536 -3.23 -4.07 28.87
CA THR A 536 -2.18 -4.51 27.94
C THR A 536 -2.27 -3.76 26.61
N GLY A 537 -3.48 -3.59 26.06
CA GLY A 537 -3.72 -2.84 24.83
C GLY A 537 -3.37 -1.36 24.95
N LEU A 538 -3.75 -0.71 26.05
CA LEU A 538 -3.41 0.68 26.36
C LEU A 538 -1.90 0.86 26.55
N GLY A 539 -1.27 0.02 27.37
CA GLY A 539 0.18 0.05 27.61
C GLY A 539 0.98 -0.14 26.31
N PHE A 540 0.57 -1.07 25.45
CA PHE A 540 1.19 -1.28 24.14
C PHE A 540 0.94 -0.11 23.18
N GLY A 541 -0.27 0.47 23.18
CA GLY A 541 -0.61 1.64 22.37
C GLY A 541 0.20 2.88 22.75
N LEU A 542 0.36 3.15 24.05
CA LEU A 542 1.22 4.22 24.56
C LEU A 542 2.69 3.95 24.23
N TRP A 543 3.17 2.72 24.40
CA TRP A 543 4.54 2.33 24.06
C TRP A 543 4.83 2.49 22.54
N GLN A 544 3.88 2.12 21.67
CA GLN A 544 3.94 2.37 20.22
C GLN A 544 4.04 3.87 19.88
N LEU A 545 3.33 4.72 20.63
CA LEU A 545 3.33 6.17 20.45
C LEU A 545 4.66 6.82 20.90
N PHE A 546 5.22 6.38 22.04
CA PHE A 546 6.40 7.00 22.65
C PHE A 546 7.75 6.40 22.21
N ARG A 547 7.80 5.19 21.64
CA ARG A 547 9.09 4.58 21.28
C ARG A 547 9.81 5.34 20.15
N ARG A 548 11.14 5.41 20.27
CA ARG A 548 12.04 5.92 19.23
C ARG A 548 12.22 4.87 18.11
N GLU A 549 12.35 5.31 16.87
CA GLU A 549 12.43 4.40 15.71
C GLU A 549 13.85 3.79 15.56
N PRO A 550 14.01 2.45 15.59
CA PRO A 550 15.32 1.79 15.49
C PRO A 550 16.00 1.98 14.13
N GLY A 551 17.33 1.80 14.10
CA GLY A 551 18.20 2.11 12.97
C GLY A 551 18.63 3.58 12.98
N ALA A 552 19.68 3.90 13.72
CA ALA A 552 20.29 5.22 13.68
C ALA A 552 21.28 5.28 12.50
N THR A 553 21.24 6.36 11.72
CA THR A 553 22.29 6.70 10.76
C THR A 553 23.49 7.26 11.53
N ALA A 554 24.63 6.59 11.46
CA ALA A 554 25.88 7.09 12.03
C ALA A 554 26.51 8.10 11.07
N CYS A 555 27.07 9.19 11.60
CA CYS A 555 27.95 10.05 10.81
C CYS A 555 29.21 9.26 10.44
N PRO A 556 29.71 9.37 9.19
CA PRO A 556 30.86 8.62 8.73
C PRO A 556 32.13 9.06 9.47
N SER A 557 33.00 8.09 9.70
CA SER A 557 34.34 8.30 10.26
C SER A 557 35.23 9.15 9.33
N THR A 558 36.36 9.63 9.84
CA THR A 558 37.38 10.29 9.02
C THR A 558 37.84 9.39 7.88
N THR A 559 38.20 8.14 8.17
CA THR A 559 38.69 7.17 7.18
C THR A 559 37.66 6.82 6.10
N GLU A 560 36.36 6.77 6.43
CA GLU A 560 35.30 6.60 5.43
C GLU A 560 35.15 7.82 4.52
N LEU A 561 35.26 9.04 5.08
CA LEU A 561 35.21 10.27 4.29
C LEU A 561 36.44 10.43 3.38
N ASP A 562 37.63 10.05 3.85
CA ASP A 562 38.86 10.07 3.06
C ASP A 562 38.77 9.05 1.90
N ARG A 563 38.20 7.86 2.16
CA ARG A 563 37.89 6.87 1.12
C ARG A 563 36.86 7.39 0.12
N ALA A 564 35.82 8.06 0.59
CA ALA A 564 34.80 8.65 -0.29
C ALA A 564 35.40 9.75 -1.18
N ALA A 565 36.29 10.60 -0.64
CA ALA A 565 36.98 11.65 -1.40
C ALA A 565 37.74 11.08 -2.60
N GLU A 566 38.51 10.00 -2.42
CA GLU A 566 39.26 9.38 -3.52
C GLU A 566 38.35 8.75 -4.61
N ILE A 567 37.18 8.22 -4.24
CA ILE A 567 36.17 7.77 -5.21
C ILE A 567 35.55 8.97 -5.95
N ILE A 568 35.22 10.05 -5.23
CA ILE A 568 34.59 11.26 -5.79
C ILE A 568 35.48 11.94 -6.82
N ARG A 569 36.80 12.03 -6.59
CA ARG A 569 37.76 12.63 -7.54
C ARG A 569 37.72 11.99 -8.94
N ARG A 570 37.42 10.69 -8.98
CA ARG A 570 37.33 9.86 -10.20
C ARG A 570 35.92 9.81 -10.80
N GLN A 571 34.94 10.48 -10.19
CA GLN A 571 33.53 10.46 -10.63
C GLN A 571 33.24 11.61 -11.62
N PRO A 572 32.44 11.41 -12.68
CA PRO A 572 32.02 12.47 -13.60
C PRO A 572 30.94 13.43 -13.04
N ALA A 573 30.53 13.28 -11.78
CA ALA A 573 29.37 13.95 -11.18
C ALA A 573 29.80 14.81 -10.00
N ALA A 574 29.65 16.14 -10.13
CA ALA A 574 30.06 17.11 -9.12
C ALA A 574 29.26 17.00 -7.81
N ASP A 575 27.98 16.62 -7.88
CA ASP A 575 27.10 16.54 -6.71
C ASP A 575 27.48 15.44 -5.71
N ALA A 576 28.37 14.51 -6.10
CA ALA A 576 28.96 13.53 -5.20
C ALA A 576 29.81 14.15 -4.07
N THR A 577 30.39 15.34 -4.28
CA THR A 577 31.19 16.07 -3.28
C THR A 577 30.39 16.45 -2.03
N LEU A 578 29.04 16.49 -2.11
CA LEU A 578 28.17 16.68 -0.94
C LEU A 578 28.34 15.59 0.13
N ALA A 579 28.90 14.43 -0.19
CA ALA A 579 29.26 13.41 0.81
C ALA A 579 30.26 13.93 1.86
N LEU A 580 31.15 14.86 1.48
CA LEU A 580 32.21 15.39 2.34
C LEU A 580 31.70 16.29 3.48
N MET A 581 30.41 16.67 3.46
CA MET A 581 29.74 17.35 4.59
C MET A 581 29.75 16.52 5.89
N GLY A 582 29.81 15.18 5.81
CA GLY A 582 29.79 14.30 6.99
C GLY A 582 28.43 14.19 7.70
N ASP A 583 27.37 14.78 7.16
CA ASP A 583 25.98 14.74 7.66
C ASP A 583 25.16 13.56 7.11
N LYS A 584 25.76 12.75 6.23
CA LYS A 584 25.15 11.59 5.55
C LYS A 584 25.96 10.33 5.85
N SER A 585 25.28 9.25 6.24
CA SER A 585 25.89 7.92 6.32
C SER A 585 26.33 7.45 4.94
N LEU A 586 27.43 6.71 4.90
CA LEU A 586 27.98 6.13 3.67
C LEU A 586 27.84 4.60 3.71
N MET A 587 27.34 4.00 2.64
CA MET A 587 27.30 2.54 2.48
C MET A 587 28.16 2.15 1.28
N PHE A 588 29.31 1.55 1.55
CA PHE A 588 30.26 1.09 0.52
C PHE A 588 29.87 -0.28 -0.06
N SER A 589 30.28 -0.52 -1.31
CA SER A 589 30.22 -1.84 -1.95
C SER A 589 31.18 -2.83 -1.26
N PRO A 590 31.12 -4.15 -1.54
CA PRO A 590 32.04 -5.12 -0.95
C PRO A 590 33.52 -4.87 -1.32
N SER A 591 33.78 -4.40 -2.55
CA SER A 591 35.09 -3.88 -2.96
C SER A 591 35.39 -2.52 -2.31
N GLY A 592 34.33 -1.74 -2.06
CA GLY A 592 34.34 -0.35 -1.64
C GLY A 592 34.99 0.59 -2.67
N ASN A 593 34.82 0.27 -3.95
CA ASN A 593 35.08 1.17 -5.08
C ASN A 593 33.85 2.01 -5.47
N ALA A 594 32.71 1.74 -4.82
CA ALA A 594 31.48 2.51 -4.96
C ALA A 594 30.78 2.69 -3.60
N PHE A 595 29.93 3.72 -3.48
CA PHE A 595 29.13 3.96 -2.28
C PHE A 595 27.79 4.64 -2.57
N ILE A 596 26.86 4.53 -1.62
CA ILE A 596 25.64 5.34 -1.52
C ILE A 596 25.75 6.24 -0.30
N MET A 597 25.55 7.55 -0.49
CA MET A 597 25.37 8.51 0.61
C MET A 597 23.88 8.68 0.93
N TYR A 598 23.50 8.56 2.20
CA TYR A 598 22.10 8.59 2.62
C TYR A 598 21.90 9.15 4.02
N ALA A 599 20.67 9.57 4.32
CA ALA A 599 20.23 9.94 5.66
C ALA A 599 18.85 9.34 5.96
N LYS A 600 18.50 9.26 7.25
CA LYS A 600 17.20 8.76 7.70
C LYS A 600 16.42 9.87 8.41
N GLN A 601 15.18 10.08 8.00
CA GLN A 601 14.23 10.95 8.69
C GLN A 601 12.89 10.23 8.81
N GLY A 602 12.45 10.06 10.06
CA GLY A 602 11.33 9.18 10.37
C GLY A 602 11.53 7.79 9.74
N ARG A 603 10.51 7.33 9.02
CA ARG A 603 10.56 6.05 8.31
C ARG A 603 11.28 6.12 6.95
N SER A 604 11.62 7.29 6.42
CA SER A 604 12.29 7.41 5.13
C SER A 604 13.81 7.29 5.25
N TRP A 605 14.38 6.30 4.57
CA TRP A 605 15.81 6.18 4.31
C TRP A 605 16.04 6.75 2.91
N VAL A 606 16.70 7.90 2.83
CA VAL A 606 16.82 8.66 1.58
C VAL A 606 18.28 8.73 1.16
N ALA A 607 18.60 8.07 0.06
CA ALA A 607 19.84 8.24 -0.66
C ALA A 607 19.84 9.58 -1.41
N LEU A 608 20.97 10.29 -1.38
CA LEU A 608 21.18 11.50 -2.16
C LEU A 608 21.85 11.13 -3.50
N SER A 609 21.20 11.51 -4.60
CA SER A 609 21.58 11.23 -5.98
C SER A 609 21.70 9.73 -6.29
N ASP A 610 22.30 9.41 -7.44
CA ASP A 610 22.66 8.04 -7.84
C ASP A 610 23.90 7.56 -7.04
N PRO A 611 24.19 6.24 -6.99
CA PRO A 611 25.43 5.74 -6.39
C PRO A 611 26.69 6.37 -7.02
N VAL A 612 27.76 6.46 -6.23
CA VAL A 612 29.03 7.08 -6.63
C VAL A 612 30.09 5.99 -6.80
N GLY A 613 30.94 6.07 -7.83
CA GLY A 613 31.97 5.07 -8.13
C GLY A 613 31.59 4.08 -9.23
N ALA A 614 32.19 2.88 -9.21
CA ALA A 614 32.10 1.89 -10.29
C ALA A 614 30.65 1.48 -10.66
N GLN A 615 30.22 1.78 -11.89
CA GLN A 615 28.85 1.56 -12.36
C GLN A 615 28.40 0.09 -12.34
N GLN A 616 29.35 -0.85 -12.48
CA GLN A 616 29.07 -2.28 -12.42
C GLN A 616 28.53 -2.72 -11.05
N GLU A 617 28.84 -1.98 -9.98
CA GLU A 617 28.46 -2.29 -8.60
C GLU A 617 27.14 -1.61 -8.18
N TRP A 618 26.62 -0.69 -9.00
CA TRP A 618 25.40 0.07 -8.69
C TRP A 618 24.15 -0.80 -8.48
N PRO A 619 23.88 -1.85 -9.29
CA PRO A 619 22.70 -2.69 -9.08
C PRO A 619 22.71 -3.36 -7.70
N GLU A 620 23.84 -3.95 -7.30
CA GLU A 620 23.99 -4.59 -5.99
C GLU A 620 23.84 -3.58 -4.85
N LEU A 621 24.49 -2.42 -4.95
CA LEU A 621 24.37 -1.33 -3.96
C LEU A 621 22.93 -0.84 -3.79
N ILE A 622 22.18 -0.68 -4.88
CA ILE A 622 20.77 -0.26 -4.85
C ILE A 622 19.93 -1.30 -4.11
N TRP A 623 20.11 -2.60 -4.41
CA TRP A 623 19.43 -3.69 -3.70
C TRP A 623 19.78 -3.70 -2.22
N ARG A 624 21.08 -3.67 -1.87
CA ARG A 624 21.53 -3.66 -0.46
C ARG A 624 21.02 -2.46 0.33
N PHE A 625 20.86 -1.29 -0.30
CA PHE A 625 20.27 -0.11 0.34
C PHE A 625 18.76 -0.30 0.61
N ILE A 626 18.05 -0.87 -0.36
CA ILE A 626 16.62 -1.17 -0.23
C ILE A 626 16.39 -2.24 0.85
N GLU A 627 17.24 -3.26 0.90
CA GLU A 627 17.25 -4.30 1.94
C GLU A 627 17.57 -3.72 3.32
N LEU A 628 18.57 -2.84 3.43
CA LEU A 628 18.92 -2.16 4.69
C LEU A 628 17.74 -1.35 5.24
N ALA A 629 17.07 -0.58 4.37
CA ALA A 629 15.89 0.19 4.76
C ALA A 629 14.71 -0.71 5.13
N ASP A 630 14.45 -1.77 4.37
CA ASP A 630 13.35 -2.70 4.63
C ASP A 630 13.60 -3.51 5.92
N ALA A 631 14.83 -3.97 6.19
CA ALA A 631 15.22 -4.64 7.44
C ALA A 631 14.87 -3.79 8.69
N HIS A 632 15.02 -2.46 8.59
CA HIS A 632 14.65 -1.51 9.64
C HIS A 632 13.18 -1.02 9.59
N GLY A 633 12.32 -1.64 8.77
CA GLY A 633 10.91 -1.26 8.62
C GLY A 633 10.68 0.12 7.99
N GLY A 634 11.71 0.68 7.36
CA GLY A 634 11.72 1.94 6.66
C GLY A 634 11.27 1.84 5.20
N ARG A 635 11.15 2.99 4.55
CA ARG A 635 10.94 3.13 3.11
C ARG A 635 12.22 3.66 2.47
N ALA A 636 12.82 2.88 1.59
CA ALA A 636 13.93 3.33 0.75
C ALA A 636 13.43 4.36 -0.28
N ALA A 637 14.23 5.40 -0.50
CA ALA A 637 14.04 6.35 -1.56
C ALA A 637 15.38 6.90 -2.07
N PHE A 638 15.42 7.33 -3.33
CA PHE A 638 16.57 8.02 -3.92
C PHE A 638 16.12 9.40 -4.42
N TYR A 639 16.82 10.46 -4.01
CA TYR A 639 16.44 11.84 -4.24
C TYR A 639 17.46 12.55 -5.14
N LYS A 640 17.01 13.21 -6.23
CA LYS A 640 17.82 13.80 -7.31
C LYS A 640 18.52 12.79 -8.25
N THR A 641 17.96 11.61 -8.48
CA THR A 641 18.54 10.68 -9.48
C THR A 641 18.43 11.23 -10.90
N ARG A 642 19.33 10.79 -11.77
CA ARG A 642 19.40 11.13 -13.20
C ARG A 642 18.44 10.24 -14.03
N PRO A 643 18.04 10.62 -15.26
CA PRO A 643 17.15 9.80 -16.09
C PRO A 643 17.79 8.49 -16.59
N GLN A 644 19.13 8.44 -16.73
CA GLN A 644 19.85 7.30 -17.28
C GLN A 644 19.84 6.07 -16.36
N THR A 645 19.70 6.27 -15.04
CA THR A 645 19.72 5.22 -14.01
C THR A 645 18.33 4.64 -13.71
N LEU A 646 17.26 5.21 -14.28
CA LEU A 646 15.89 4.79 -14.01
C LEU A 646 15.63 3.28 -14.18
N PRO A 647 16.18 2.55 -15.17
CA PRO A 647 15.97 1.11 -15.30
C PRO A 647 16.35 0.33 -14.02
N LEU A 648 17.51 0.64 -13.42
CA LEU A 648 18.00 -0.03 -12.20
C LEU A 648 17.01 0.08 -11.03
N TYR A 649 16.34 1.23 -10.92
CA TYR A 649 15.38 1.48 -9.85
C TYR A 649 13.98 0.88 -10.14
N LEU A 650 13.60 0.78 -11.42
CA LEU A 650 12.37 0.12 -11.84
C LEU A 650 12.46 -1.39 -11.59
N ASP A 651 13.61 -2.01 -11.91
CA ASP A 651 13.90 -3.41 -11.61
C ASP A 651 13.90 -3.69 -10.09
N ALA A 652 14.37 -2.73 -9.30
CA ALA A 652 14.28 -2.75 -7.83
C ALA A 652 12.87 -2.43 -7.26
N GLY A 653 11.84 -2.32 -8.11
CA GLY A 653 10.45 -2.14 -7.71
C GLY A 653 10.06 -0.74 -7.22
N LEU A 654 10.90 0.28 -7.47
CA LEU A 654 10.58 1.68 -7.19
C LEU A 654 9.86 2.32 -8.39
N ARG A 655 9.21 3.47 -8.15
CA ARG A 655 8.57 4.30 -9.17
C ARG A 655 9.23 5.66 -9.23
N ALA A 656 9.37 6.19 -10.43
CA ALA A 656 9.97 7.50 -10.69
C ALA A 656 8.95 8.63 -10.63
N TYR A 657 9.28 9.68 -9.87
CA TYR A 657 8.47 10.88 -9.70
C TYR A 657 9.36 12.09 -10.03
N LYS A 658 9.07 12.84 -11.10
CA LYS A 658 9.89 14.01 -11.50
C LYS A 658 9.88 15.05 -10.35
N LEU A 659 11.06 15.47 -9.90
CA LEU A 659 11.24 16.48 -8.85
C LEU A 659 11.34 17.90 -9.42
N GLY A 660 11.88 18.03 -10.62
CA GLY A 660 12.24 19.29 -11.24
C GLY A 660 13.30 19.07 -12.31
N GLU A 661 14.07 20.10 -12.60
CA GLU A 661 15.15 20.07 -13.59
C GLU A 661 16.42 20.73 -13.03
N GLU A 662 17.58 20.27 -13.49
CA GLU A 662 18.91 20.79 -13.15
C GLU A 662 19.52 21.44 -14.39
N ALA A 663 20.10 22.63 -14.21
CA ALA A 663 20.58 23.46 -15.30
C ALA A 663 22.09 23.28 -15.52
N TYR A 664 22.49 22.95 -16.74
CA TYR A 664 23.88 22.76 -17.15
C TYR A 664 24.26 23.68 -18.31
N VAL A 665 25.42 24.32 -18.20
CA VAL A 665 26.04 25.09 -19.29
C VAL A 665 27.09 24.21 -19.96
N SER A 666 26.97 24.03 -21.29
CA SER A 666 28.02 23.40 -22.11
C SER A 666 29.23 24.34 -22.18
N LEU A 667 30.41 23.86 -21.74
CA LEU A 667 31.62 24.67 -21.66
C LEU A 667 32.42 24.76 -22.98
N PRO A 668 32.58 23.71 -23.79
CA PRO A 668 33.30 23.80 -25.08
C PRO A 668 32.71 24.85 -26.02
N GLU A 669 31.38 24.99 -26.03
CA GLU A 669 30.63 25.93 -26.87
C GLU A 669 30.39 27.29 -26.19
N PHE A 670 30.91 27.50 -24.98
CA PHE A 670 30.61 28.72 -24.23
C PHE A 670 31.33 29.95 -24.81
N SER A 671 30.58 31.01 -25.08
CA SER A 671 31.14 32.33 -25.36
C SER A 671 30.31 33.44 -24.72
N LEU A 672 30.97 34.53 -24.33
CA LEU A 672 30.33 35.80 -23.97
C LEU A 672 30.06 36.69 -25.19
N LYS A 673 30.52 36.32 -26.39
CA LYS A 673 30.27 37.05 -27.64
C LYS A 673 28.85 36.73 -28.17
N GLY A 674 28.30 37.65 -28.97
CA GLY A 674 26.96 37.51 -29.57
C GLY A 674 25.83 38.23 -28.79
N SER A 675 24.64 38.29 -29.39
CA SER A 675 23.46 38.97 -28.83
C SER A 675 22.81 38.18 -27.69
N ARG A 676 22.72 36.85 -27.82
CA ARG A 676 22.02 35.95 -26.89
C ARG A 676 22.46 36.09 -25.42
N ARG A 677 23.76 36.26 -25.18
CA ARG A 677 24.35 36.40 -23.84
C ARG A 677 24.81 37.83 -23.51
N ALA A 678 24.22 38.83 -24.18
CA ALA A 678 24.57 40.24 -23.95
C ALA A 678 24.42 40.65 -22.48
N ASN A 679 23.34 40.23 -21.80
CA ASN A 679 23.12 40.53 -20.39
C ASN A 679 24.25 40.04 -19.48
N LEU A 680 24.72 38.80 -19.68
CA LEU A 680 25.83 38.23 -18.91
C LEU A 680 27.15 38.97 -19.22
N ARG A 681 27.43 39.26 -20.50
CA ARG A 681 28.60 40.06 -20.89
C ARG A 681 28.58 41.45 -20.24
N HIS A 682 27.42 42.13 -20.23
CA HIS A 682 27.27 43.43 -19.58
C HIS A 682 27.48 43.34 -18.07
N GLY A 683 27.00 42.28 -17.40
CA GLY A 683 27.28 42.01 -15.98
C GLY A 683 28.78 41.82 -15.70
N VAL A 684 29.47 41.03 -16.52
CA VAL A 684 30.93 40.81 -16.38
C VAL A 684 31.70 42.12 -16.60
N THR A 685 31.50 42.82 -17.72
CA THR A 685 32.20 44.08 -18.02
C THR A 685 31.85 45.19 -17.02
N ARG A 686 30.65 45.20 -16.45
CA ARG A 686 30.28 46.11 -15.37
C ARG A 686 31.08 45.81 -14.10
N GLY A 687 31.17 44.56 -13.68
CA GLY A 687 31.95 44.16 -12.51
C GLY A 687 33.42 44.58 -12.62
N GLU A 688 34.03 44.39 -13.79
CA GLU A 688 35.41 44.83 -14.07
C GLU A 688 35.58 46.36 -13.93
N ARG A 689 34.60 47.14 -14.43
CA ARG A 689 34.59 48.62 -14.29
C ARG A 689 34.34 49.10 -12.87
N GLU A 690 33.59 48.34 -12.08
CA GLU A 690 33.31 48.62 -10.66
C GLU A 690 34.42 48.12 -9.71
N GLY A 691 35.56 47.65 -10.26
CA GLY A 691 36.74 47.23 -9.50
C GLY A 691 36.64 45.84 -8.88
N LEU A 692 35.74 44.97 -9.38
CA LEU A 692 35.65 43.58 -8.95
C LEU A 692 36.75 42.73 -9.59
N SER A 693 37.52 42.01 -8.77
CA SER A 693 38.42 40.95 -9.20
C SER A 693 37.87 39.57 -8.83
N PHE A 694 38.28 38.54 -9.56
CA PHE A 694 37.90 37.15 -9.36
C PHE A 694 39.14 36.31 -9.15
N GLU A 695 39.10 35.43 -8.15
CA GLU A 695 40.20 34.57 -7.73
C GLU A 695 39.61 33.21 -7.29
N ILE A 696 40.37 32.13 -7.48
CA ILE A 696 40.07 30.83 -6.87
C ILE A 696 41.17 30.56 -5.87
N VAL A 697 40.79 30.51 -4.60
CA VAL A 697 41.65 30.13 -3.50
C VAL A 697 41.78 28.60 -3.52
N PRO A 698 43.00 28.05 -3.73
CA PRO A 698 43.22 26.60 -3.70
C PRO A 698 43.10 26.08 -2.26
N VAL A 699 42.94 24.76 -2.10
CA VAL A 699 42.58 24.12 -0.82
C VAL A 699 43.55 24.48 0.30
N GLU A 700 44.84 24.52 -0.02
CA GLU A 700 45.95 24.88 0.85
C GLU A 700 45.88 26.31 1.41
N ASP A 701 45.26 27.25 0.69
CA ASP A 701 45.15 28.67 1.07
C ASP A 701 43.79 29.02 1.73
N VAL A 702 42.78 28.14 1.62
CA VAL A 702 41.46 28.33 2.28
C VAL A 702 41.57 28.58 3.80
N PRO A 703 42.46 27.91 4.58
CA PRO A 703 42.64 28.21 6.00
C PRO A 703 42.92 29.69 6.31
N ALA A 704 43.65 30.39 5.44
CA ALA A 704 43.98 31.81 5.62
C ALA A 704 42.78 32.74 5.35
N ALA A 705 41.85 32.32 4.50
CA ALA A 705 40.63 33.07 4.17
C ALA A 705 39.41 32.71 5.05
N LEU A 706 39.47 31.58 5.79
CA LEU A 706 38.31 30.97 6.45
C LEU A 706 37.54 31.91 7.39
N SER A 707 38.24 32.78 8.12
CA SER A 707 37.63 33.78 9.02
C SER A 707 36.79 34.82 8.26
N GLU A 708 37.34 35.39 7.17
CA GLU A 708 36.62 36.35 6.32
C GLU A 708 35.43 35.68 5.60
N LEU A 709 35.59 34.42 5.16
CA LEU A 709 34.51 33.63 4.58
C LEU A 709 33.37 33.39 5.58
N ARG A 710 33.70 33.11 6.85
CA ARG A 710 32.72 32.93 7.94
C ARG A 710 31.94 34.20 8.24
N GLU A 711 32.59 35.37 8.26
CA GLU A 711 31.87 36.65 8.41
C GLU A 711 30.81 36.86 7.33
N ILE A 712 31.17 36.61 6.07
CA ILE A 712 30.27 36.75 4.91
C ILE A 712 29.10 35.77 5.03
N SER A 713 29.40 34.55 5.48
CA SER A 713 28.42 33.51 5.74
C SER A 713 27.38 33.94 6.79
N ASP A 714 27.84 34.43 7.94
CA ASP A 714 26.99 34.86 9.06
C ASP A 714 26.22 36.16 8.75
N GLU A 715 26.82 37.08 8.00
CA GLU A 715 26.16 38.28 7.46
C GLU A 715 25.01 37.89 6.50
N TRP A 716 25.28 36.99 5.55
CA TRP A 716 24.29 36.54 4.57
C TRP A 716 23.11 35.79 5.22
N LEU A 717 23.37 34.88 6.16
CA LEU A 717 22.31 34.15 6.88
C LEU A 717 21.37 35.09 7.65
N ARG A 718 21.93 36.09 8.35
CA ARG A 718 21.14 37.10 9.09
C ARG A 718 20.26 37.91 8.14
N ASN A 719 20.81 38.40 7.04
CA ASN A 719 20.07 39.19 6.06
C ASN A 719 18.93 38.42 5.38
N GLN A 720 19.12 37.14 5.10
CA GLN A 720 18.10 36.28 4.48
C GLN A 720 17.09 35.72 5.49
N ASN A 721 17.22 36.07 6.78
CA ASN A 721 16.50 35.44 7.91
C ASN A 721 16.52 33.90 7.79
N ALA A 722 17.68 33.36 7.43
CA ALA A 722 17.87 31.97 7.08
C ALA A 722 18.65 31.22 8.16
N ARG A 723 18.47 29.91 8.19
CA ARG A 723 19.31 28.98 8.93
C ARG A 723 20.08 28.12 7.94
N GLU A 724 21.16 27.52 8.43
CA GLU A 724 21.85 26.48 7.70
C GLU A 724 20.92 25.34 7.30
N LYS A 725 21.32 24.67 6.22
CA LYS A 725 20.62 23.51 5.65
C LYS A 725 21.54 22.31 5.68
N ALA A 726 20.96 21.13 5.45
CA ALA A 726 21.71 19.89 5.42
C ALA A 726 21.24 18.99 4.26
N PHE A 727 21.77 17.78 4.24
CA PHE A 727 21.48 16.69 3.34
C PHE A 727 21.86 16.98 1.88
N SER A 728 21.01 17.70 1.14
CA SER A 728 21.17 17.93 -0.30
C SER A 728 21.80 19.29 -0.65
N LEU A 729 22.31 20.01 0.35
CA LEU A 729 22.98 21.30 0.28
C LEU A 729 24.02 21.32 1.41
N GLY A 730 25.18 21.93 1.19
CA GLY A 730 26.15 22.12 2.25
C GLY A 730 25.76 23.22 3.25
N ALA A 731 26.51 23.25 4.35
CA ALA A 731 26.50 24.29 5.37
C ALA A 731 27.92 24.85 5.56
N PHE A 732 28.06 26.00 6.22
CA PHE A 732 29.37 26.55 6.57
C PHE A 732 30.00 25.79 7.75
N GLU A 733 30.42 24.55 7.50
CA GLU A 733 31.20 23.72 8.41
C GLU A 733 32.67 23.77 8.01
N ASP A 734 33.58 24.06 8.95
CA ASP A 734 34.99 24.31 8.64
C ASP A 734 35.62 23.15 7.87
N ARG A 735 35.36 21.90 8.28
CA ARG A 735 35.86 20.71 7.59
C ARG A 735 35.42 20.66 6.12
N TYR A 736 34.18 21.05 5.82
CA TYR A 736 33.66 20.99 4.46
C TYR A 736 34.24 22.10 3.58
N VAL A 737 34.31 23.33 4.11
CA VAL A 737 34.89 24.49 3.41
C VAL A 737 36.38 24.28 3.15
N LEU A 738 37.12 23.76 4.15
CA LEU A 738 38.54 23.43 4.04
C LEU A 738 38.86 22.22 3.14
N SER A 739 37.86 21.47 2.68
CA SER A 739 38.08 20.30 1.80
C SER A 739 38.01 20.60 0.31
N GLN A 740 37.70 21.85 -0.07
CA GLN A 740 37.35 22.24 -1.44
C GLN A 740 37.96 23.60 -1.80
N PRO A 741 38.31 23.85 -3.08
CA PRO A 741 38.66 25.18 -3.54
C PRO A 741 37.48 26.16 -3.38
N VAL A 742 37.79 27.43 -3.13
CA VAL A 742 36.78 28.49 -2.94
C VAL A 742 36.99 29.59 -3.96
N ALA A 743 35.99 29.86 -4.80
CA ALA A 743 35.98 31.04 -5.64
C ALA A 743 35.59 32.27 -4.83
N VAL A 744 36.32 33.37 -4.97
CA VAL A 744 36.08 34.63 -4.26
C VAL A 744 35.99 35.80 -5.26
N VAL A 745 35.12 36.77 -4.92
CA VAL A 745 35.09 38.08 -5.57
C VAL A 745 35.61 39.10 -4.59
N ARG A 746 36.68 39.80 -4.96
CA ARG A 746 37.26 40.88 -4.16
C ARG A 746 36.97 42.25 -4.76
N ARG A 747 37.01 43.26 -3.91
CA ARG A 747 37.09 44.68 -4.29
C ARG A 747 38.00 45.38 -3.27
N GLU A 748 38.95 46.18 -3.76
CA GLU A 748 39.89 46.92 -2.89
C GLU A 748 40.57 46.00 -1.84
N GLY A 749 40.89 44.75 -2.25
CA GLY A 749 41.50 43.71 -1.42
C GLY A 749 40.53 42.84 -0.59
N ARG A 750 39.33 43.33 -0.28
CA ARG A 750 38.37 42.66 0.63
C ARG A 750 37.43 41.70 -0.11
N ILE A 751 37.09 40.54 0.48
CA ILE A 751 36.12 39.60 -0.10
C ILE A 751 34.70 40.13 0.09
N LEU A 752 33.96 40.19 -1.02
CA LEU A 752 32.56 40.60 -1.09
C LEU A 752 31.60 39.41 -1.25
N ALA A 753 32.02 38.37 -1.95
CA ALA A 753 31.24 37.16 -2.19
C ALA A 753 32.16 35.95 -2.36
N PHE A 754 31.65 34.77 -2.03
CA PHE A 754 32.35 33.51 -2.25
C PHE A 754 31.42 32.39 -2.73
N ALA A 755 31.99 31.35 -3.35
CA ALA A 755 31.32 30.09 -3.61
C ALA A 755 32.26 28.88 -3.42
N THR A 756 31.79 27.81 -2.76
CA THR A 756 32.54 26.54 -2.67
C THR A 756 32.41 25.77 -3.97
N LEU A 757 33.51 25.16 -4.43
CA LEU A 757 33.59 24.51 -5.73
C LEU A 757 33.56 22.98 -5.61
N MET A 758 32.48 22.39 -6.13
CA MET A 758 32.38 20.94 -6.34
C MET A 758 32.97 20.60 -7.71
N CYS A 759 34.26 20.23 -7.74
CA CYS A 759 35.00 20.00 -8.98
C CYS A 759 35.91 18.76 -8.91
N PRO A 760 35.40 17.55 -9.24
CA PRO A 760 36.21 16.34 -9.42
C PRO A 760 37.32 16.54 -10.47
N ASP A 761 38.57 16.37 -10.05
CA ASP A 761 39.76 16.87 -10.74
C ASP A 761 40.33 15.91 -11.81
N VAL A 762 40.00 14.62 -11.72
CA VAL A 762 40.55 13.56 -12.59
C VAL A 762 39.84 13.51 -13.96
N LEU A 763 38.51 13.35 -13.98
CA LEU A 763 37.77 13.23 -15.24
C LEU A 763 37.31 14.58 -15.82
N ARG A 764 37.19 15.62 -14.98
CA ARG A 764 36.78 16.99 -15.35
C ARG A 764 35.51 17.07 -16.22
N ILE A 765 34.54 16.18 -16.02
CA ILE A 765 33.29 16.22 -16.78
C ILE A 765 32.39 17.36 -16.31
N GLU A 766 32.09 17.37 -15.01
CA GLU A 766 31.11 18.27 -14.38
C GLU A 766 31.79 19.05 -13.24
N ALA A 767 31.63 20.37 -13.24
CA ALA A 767 31.92 21.23 -12.09
C ALA A 767 30.64 21.96 -11.67
N SER A 768 30.47 22.26 -10.38
CA SER A 768 29.31 22.98 -9.85
C SER A 768 29.70 23.82 -8.63
N VAL A 769 28.83 24.75 -8.25
CA VAL A 769 28.86 25.40 -6.93
C VAL A 769 27.87 24.74 -5.97
N ASP A 770 28.15 24.82 -4.67
CA ASP A 770 27.21 24.45 -3.60
C ASP A 770 26.86 25.67 -2.73
N LEU A 771 27.74 26.06 -1.81
CA LEU A 771 27.60 27.31 -1.08
C LEU A 771 27.89 28.49 -2.02
N MET A 772 27.08 29.53 -1.92
CA MET A 772 27.27 30.79 -2.63
C MET A 772 26.68 31.92 -1.79
N ARG A 773 27.53 32.74 -1.16
CA ARG A 773 27.14 33.77 -0.19
C ARG A 773 27.86 35.09 -0.47
N TYR A 774 27.24 36.20 -0.07
CA TYR A 774 27.70 37.55 -0.38
C TYR A 774 27.31 38.53 0.73
N ARG A 775 28.10 39.59 0.92
CA ARG A 775 27.84 40.65 1.91
C ARG A 775 26.59 41.47 1.54
N THR A 776 26.03 42.18 2.50
CA THR A 776 24.85 43.07 2.31
C THR A 776 25.11 44.11 1.23
N SER A 777 26.33 44.65 1.22
CA SER A 777 26.80 45.69 0.30
C SER A 777 27.63 45.05 -0.83
N VAL A 778 26.96 44.63 -1.89
CA VAL A 778 27.61 44.20 -3.14
C VAL A 778 27.10 45.00 -4.34
N PRO A 779 27.96 45.39 -5.31
CA PRO A 779 27.53 46.09 -6.50
C PRO A 779 26.50 45.32 -7.35
N PRO A 780 25.52 45.98 -7.97
CA PRO A 780 24.52 45.31 -8.81
C PRO A 780 25.15 44.59 -10.01
N GLY A 781 25.16 43.26 -9.97
CA GLY A 781 25.77 42.42 -10.99
C GLY A 781 26.91 41.52 -10.50
N THR A 782 27.35 41.64 -9.23
CA THR A 782 28.39 40.78 -8.64
C THR A 782 28.15 39.28 -8.87
N MET A 783 26.90 38.81 -8.80
CA MET A 783 26.57 37.40 -9.05
C MET A 783 26.69 36.99 -10.53
N ASP A 784 26.30 37.87 -11.45
CA ASP A 784 26.44 37.65 -12.89
C ASP A 784 27.95 37.68 -13.28
N PHE A 785 28.75 38.53 -12.62
CA PHE A 785 30.21 38.53 -12.72
C PHE A 785 30.84 37.24 -12.18
N LEU A 786 30.49 36.81 -10.97
CA LEU A 786 30.99 35.57 -10.35
C LEU A 786 30.74 34.34 -11.24
N PHE A 787 29.49 34.11 -11.66
CA PHE A 787 29.18 32.99 -12.54
C PHE A 787 29.82 33.12 -13.92
N GLY A 788 29.88 34.33 -14.49
CA GLY A 788 30.55 34.57 -15.77
C GLY A 788 32.04 34.21 -15.71
N LYS A 789 32.74 34.57 -14.63
CA LYS A 789 34.16 34.23 -14.41
C LYS A 789 34.37 32.75 -14.07
N LEU A 790 33.49 32.13 -13.27
CA LEU A 790 33.51 30.69 -12.99
C LEU A 790 33.40 29.84 -14.26
N ILE A 791 32.43 30.16 -15.12
CA ILE A 791 32.20 29.42 -16.37
C ILE A 791 33.43 29.54 -17.29
N LEU A 792 34.01 30.74 -17.42
CA LEU A 792 35.25 30.95 -18.19
C LEU A 792 36.46 30.21 -17.58
N HIS A 793 36.58 30.16 -16.25
CA HIS A 793 37.65 29.43 -15.58
C HIS A 793 37.54 27.92 -15.82
N PHE A 794 36.35 27.34 -15.64
CA PHE A 794 36.15 25.90 -15.86
C PHE A 794 36.26 25.51 -17.35
N GLN A 795 35.88 26.41 -18.27
CA GLN A 795 36.18 26.26 -19.69
C GLN A 795 37.70 26.23 -19.94
N ALA A 796 38.47 27.14 -19.35
CA ALA A 796 39.92 27.22 -19.52
C ALA A 796 40.68 26.03 -18.88
N THR A 797 40.17 25.44 -17.79
CA THR A 797 40.76 24.24 -17.15
C THR A 797 40.31 22.91 -17.77
N GLY A 798 39.51 22.96 -18.84
CA GLY A 798 39.16 21.82 -19.68
C GLY A 798 37.92 21.03 -19.25
N TYR A 799 37.03 21.62 -18.44
CA TYR A 799 35.79 20.94 -18.05
C TYR A 799 34.75 20.90 -19.18
N GLN A 800 33.90 19.88 -19.22
CA GLN A 800 32.89 19.73 -20.28
C GLN A 800 31.58 20.48 -19.98
N ARG A 801 31.13 20.51 -18.72
CA ARG A 801 29.89 21.19 -18.34
C ARG A 801 29.95 21.80 -16.94
N PHE A 802 29.21 22.89 -16.76
CA PHE A 802 29.07 23.59 -15.48
C PHE A 802 27.62 23.54 -14.97
N GLY A 803 27.43 23.04 -13.75
CA GLY A 803 26.15 22.95 -13.07
C GLY A 803 25.78 24.26 -12.37
N LEU A 804 24.60 24.77 -12.69
CA LEU A 804 23.95 25.88 -11.96
C LEU A 804 23.03 25.35 -10.84
N GLY A 805 22.95 24.03 -10.66
CA GLY A 805 22.09 23.33 -9.70
C GLY A 805 20.61 23.30 -10.08
N MET A 806 19.79 22.66 -9.24
CA MET A 806 18.36 22.41 -9.49
C MET A 806 17.47 23.68 -9.52
N ALA A 807 16.43 23.66 -10.36
CA ALA A 807 15.20 24.45 -10.24
C ALA A 807 14.02 23.50 -9.91
N PRO A 808 13.66 23.35 -8.62
CA PRO A 808 12.64 22.39 -8.18
C PRO A 808 11.26 22.64 -8.80
N MET A 809 10.50 21.57 -8.98
CA MET A 809 9.15 21.51 -9.55
C MET A 809 8.97 22.13 -10.94
N SER A 810 10.06 22.47 -11.62
CA SER A 810 10.04 23.03 -12.98
C SER A 810 10.03 21.94 -14.06
N GLY A 811 9.69 22.31 -15.30
CA GLY A 811 9.60 21.36 -16.43
C GLY A 811 8.50 20.30 -16.33
N MET A 812 7.42 20.58 -15.59
CA MET A 812 6.28 19.66 -15.47
C MET A 812 5.38 19.77 -16.70
N VAL A 813 5.08 18.63 -17.33
CA VAL A 813 4.23 18.56 -18.54
C VAL A 813 2.86 19.18 -18.26
N GLU A 814 2.45 20.12 -19.12
CA GLU A 814 1.21 20.89 -18.91
C GLU A 814 -0.06 20.19 -19.40
N HIS A 815 0.08 19.15 -20.24
CA HIS A 815 -1.00 18.41 -20.90
C HIS A 815 -2.11 17.94 -19.97
N GLN A 816 -3.36 17.85 -20.46
CA GLN A 816 -4.51 17.46 -19.64
C GLN A 816 -4.39 16.03 -19.10
N LEU A 817 -3.89 15.09 -19.92
CA LEU A 817 -3.65 13.70 -19.52
C LEU A 817 -2.38 13.53 -18.64
N ALA A 818 -1.67 14.60 -18.28
CA ALA A 818 -0.48 14.49 -17.44
C ALA A 818 -0.82 13.86 -16.06
N PRO A 819 0.00 12.91 -15.56
CA PRO A 819 -0.20 12.26 -14.27
C PRO A 819 -0.45 13.24 -13.12
N ARG A 820 -1.23 12.84 -12.11
CA ARG A 820 -1.58 13.73 -10.97
C ARG A 820 -0.36 14.33 -10.29
N TRP A 821 0.77 13.61 -10.28
CA TRP A 821 2.06 14.12 -9.81
C TRP A 821 2.52 15.41 -10.52
N HIS A 822 2.41 15.50 -11.85
CA HIS A 822 2.75 16.72 -12.59
C HIS A 822 1.76 17.86 -12.31
N ARG A 823 0.50 17.56 -11.97
CA ARG A 823 -0.47 18.57 -11.54
C ARG A 823 -0.10 19.14 -10.16
N PHE A 824 0.28 18.26 -9.22
CA PHE A 824 0.81 18.66 -7.91
C PHE A 824 2.10 19.47 -8.02
N GLY A 825 3.07 19.01 -8.83
CA GLY A 825 4.30 19.75 -9.09
C GLY A 825 4.05 21.15 -9.66
N ARG A 826 3.14 21.30 -10.63
CA ARG A 826 2.71 22.61 -11.14
C ARG A 826 2.07 23.49 -10.06
N MET A 827 1.25 22.93 -9.18
CA MET A 827 0.65 23.66 -8.05
C MET A 827 1.75 24.22 -7.13
N MET A 828 2.72 23.39 -6.76
CA MET A 828 3.88 23.78 -5.94
C MET A 828 4.79 24.79 -6.64
N PHE A 829 5.03 24.67 -7.96
CA PHE A 829 5.82 25.64 -8.72
C PHE A 829 5.11 27.00 -8.86
N ARG A 830 3.77 27.02 -8.93
CA ARG A 830 2.97 28.25 -9.06
C ARG A 830 2.72 28.95 -7.70
N HIS A 831 2.47 28.20 -6.63
CA HIS A 831 2.04 28.75 -5.32
C HIS A 831 3.02 28.49 -4.17
N GLY A 832 4.04 27.64 -4.36
CA GLY A 832 5.03 27.30 -3.33
C GLY A 832 6.05 28.39 -3.02
N ALA A 833 5.85 29.62 -3.51
CA ALA A 833 6.71 30.78 -3.24
C ALA A 833 6.88 31.07 -1.73
N ARG A 834 5.88 30.70 -0.91
CA ARG A 834 5.93 30.76 0.56
C ARG A 834 6.99 29.83 1.18
N PHE A 835 7.40 28.77 0.49
CA PHE A 835 8.42 27.82 0.94
C PHE A 835 9.78 28.05 0.24
N TYR A 836 9.77 28.43 -1.05
CA TYR A 836 10.99 28.75 -1.81
C TYR A 836 10.66 29.50 -3.12
N ASN A 837 11.49 30.46 -3.55
CA ASN A 837 11.26 31.23 -4.77
C ASN A 837 11.69 30.47 -6.05
N PHE A 838 10.94 29.40 -6.38
CA PHE A 838 11.25 28.51 -7.52
C PHE A 838 11.28 29.23 -8.88
N ARG A 839 10.43 30.25 -9.09
CA ARG A 839 10.38 31.03 -10.34
C ARG A 839 11.60 31.93 -10.53
N GLY A 840 11.95 32.71 -9.50
CA GLY A 840 13.12 33.60 -9.55
C GLY A 840 14.41 32.83 -9.83
N LEU A 841 14.56 31.64 -9.23
CA LEU A 841 15.74 30.80 -9.43
C LEU A 841 15.83 30.23 -10.86
N ARG A 842 14.71 29.85 -11.49
CA ARG A 842 14.72 29.40 -12.89
C ARG A 842 15.06 30.55 -13.84
N ASN A 843 14.38 31.69 -13.71
CA ASN A 843 14.61 32.87 -14.54
C ASN A 843 16.07 33.39 -14.44
N PHE A 844 16.69 33.29 -13.27
CA PHE A 844 18.11 33.61 -13.09
C PHE A 844 19.02 32.67 -13.90
N LYS A 845 18.71 31.36 -13.90
CA LYS A 845 19.49 30.33 -14.61
C LYS A 845 19.31 30.39 -16.12
N ASP A 846 18.12 30.74 -16.61
CA ASP A 846 17.86 30.88 -18.05
C ASP A 846 18.73 31.96 -18.72
N LYS A 847 19.27 32.94 -17.96
CA LYS A 847 20.27 33.92 -18.46
C LYS A 847 21.53 33.28 -19.08
N PHE A 848 21.87 32.07 -18.66
CA PHE A 848 23.09 31.35 -19.07
C PHE A 848 22.86 30.41 -20.27
N GLU A 849 21.63 30.36 -20.80
CA GLU A 849 21.18 29.40 -21.83
C GLU A 849 21.49 27.92 -21.49
N PRO A 850 21.07 27.42 -20.31
CA PRO A 850 21.40 26.07 -19.88
C PRO A 850 20.58 25.00 -20.60
N VAL A 851 21.17 23.82 -20.73
CA VAL A 851 20.45 22.57 -20.98
C VAL A 851 19.79 22.14 -19.66
N TRP A 852 18.47 21.94 -19.70
CA TRP A 852 17.68 21.51 -18.55
C TRP A 852 17.54 19.98 -18.53
N GLU A 853 18.18 19.30 -17.57
CA GLU A 853 18.04 17.85 -17.37
C GLU A 853 16.99 17.54 -16.29
N PRO A 854 16.09 16.55 -16.46
CA PRO A 854 15.18 16.15 -15.40
C PRO A 854 15.92 15.46 -14.23
N ARG A 855 15.35 15.58 -13.03
CA ARG A 855 15.77 14.85 -11.83
C ARG A 855 14.56 14.19 -11.17
N TYR A 856 14.77 13.02 -10.58
CA TYR A 856 13.67 12.19 -10.05
C TYR A 856 13.82 11.87 -8.56
N LEU A 857 12.68 11.62 -7.94
CA LEU A 857 12.53 10.90 -6.67
C LEU A 857 12.10 9.48 -7.02
N LEU A 858 12.85 8.49 -6.55
CA LEU A 858 12.48 7.09 -6.64
C LEU A 858 11.92 6.67 -5.29
N ALA A 859 10.69 6.16 -5.28
CA ALA A 859 10.01 5.70 -4.07
C ALA A 859 9.03 4.58 -4.39
N ARG A 860 8.56 3.83 -3.38
CA ARG A 860 7.45 2.88 -3.55
C ARG A 860 6.16 3.60 -4.04
N GLY A 861 5.20 2.83 -4.53
CA GLY A 861 3.91 3.34 -5.01
C GLY A 861 3.00 3.90 -3.90
N GLY A 862 1.83 4.41 -4.30
CA GLY A 862 0.81 4.92 -3.37
C GLY A 862 1.16 6.30 -2.80
N LEU A 863 0.92 6.50 -1.51
CA LEU A 863 1.16 7.78 -0.81
C LEU A 863 2.62 7.97 -0.35
N ALA A 864 3.46 6.95 -0.47
CA ALA A 864 4.87 6.98 -0.08
C ALA A 864 5.66 8.24 -0.55
N PRO A 865 5.62 8.69 -1.83
CA PRO A 865 6.40 9.86 -2.26
C PRO A 865 6.02 11.17 -1.57
N LEU A 866 4.77 11.33 -1.10
CA LEU A 866 4.37 12.52 -0.35
C LEU A 866 5.02 12.54 1.03
N PHE A 867 4.92 11.44 1.78
CA PHE A 867 5.59 11.31 3.08
C PHE A 867 7.11 11.39 2.96
N THR A 868 7.70 10.78 1.94
CA THR A 868 9.13 10.90 1.66
C THR A 868 9.54 12.34 1.33
N LEU A 869 8.76 13.11 0.57
CA LEU A 869 9.05 14.53 0.36
C LEU A 869 9.00 15.34 1.66
N THR A 870 8.06 15.05 2.57
CA THR A 870 8.02 15.69 3.90
C THR A 870 9.25 15.35 4.73
N ASP A 871 9.67 14.08 4.73
CA ASP A 871 10.87 13.63 5.43
C ASP A 871 12.14 14.26 4.81
N VAL A 872 12.23 14.38 3.47
CA VAL A 872 13.33 15.08 2.78
C VAL A 872 13.34 16.58 3.09
N ALA A 873 12.18 17.23 3.12
CA ALA A 873 12.10 18.64 3.52
C ALA A 873 12.58 18.84 4.97
N ALA A 874 12.29 17.90 5.87
CA ALA A 874 12.80 17.90 7.22
C ALA A 874 14.31 17.61 7.30
N LEU A 875 14.87 16.69 6.49
CA LEU A 875 16.33 16.51 6.36
C LEU A 875 17.03 17.81 5.94
N ILE A 876 16.52 18.47 4.90
CA ILE A 876 17.09 19.72 4.38
C ILE A 876 16.94 20.88 5.38
N GLY A 877 15.86 20.90 6.17
CA GLY A 877 15.51 21.97 7.11
C GLY A 877 16.04 21.83 8.54
N GLY A 878 16.89 20.83 8.85
CA GLY A 878 17.37 20.59 10.21
C GLY A 878 16.30 20.03 11.17
N GLY A 879 15.36 19.24 10.63
CA GLY A 879 14.28 18.57 11.35
C GLY A 879 12.91 19.25 11.19
N LEU A 880 11.85 18.54 11.60
CA LEU A 880 10.45 18.99 11.46
C LEU A 880 10.16 20.37 12.06
N LYS A 881 10.81 20.73 13.18
CA LYS A 881 10.67 22.07 13.77
C LYS A 881 11.15 23.18 12.84
N GLY A 882 12.25 22.98 12.10
CA GLY A 882 12.79 23.95 11.15
C GLY A 882 11.95 24.12 9.87
N VAL A 883 11.09 23.14 9.56
CA VAL A 883 10.09 23.24 8.47
C VAL A 883 8.84 23.99 8.91
N ILE A 884 8.44 23.86 10.19
CA ILE A 884 7.22 24.46 10.74
C ILE A 884 7.45 25.89 11.25
N SER A 885 8.67 26.24 11.69
CA SER A 885 9.02 27.57 12.23
C SER A 885 9.42 28.59 11.15
N LYS A 886 8.76 28.60 9.99
CA LYS A 886 9.01 29.51 8.86
C LYS A 886 7.71 30.11 8.31
#